data_AF-A0A1A7XEI0-F1
#
_entry.id   AF-A0A1A7XEI0-F1
#
_cell.length_a   1.000
_cell.length_b   1.000
_cell.length_c   1.000
_cell.angle_alpha   90.00
_cell.angle_beta   90.00
_cell.angle_gamma   90.00
#
_symmetry.space_group_name_H-M   'P 1'
#
loop_
_entity.id
_entity.type
_entity.pdbx_description
1 polymer ?
#
loop_
_entity_poly.entity_id
_entity_poly.type
_entity_poly.pdbx_seq_one_letter_code
_entity_poly.pdbx_strand_id
1 'polypeptide(L)'
;MVCVYSGAKGQSLLRQFSRMNGSSSSVLAAQGTRIKAGTDEWTKEDCLTLLERIRSMIPDGDTMKYKTTESHFDWEKVGFGVFTGDMCRQKWQKVSTEVRKYRTMTELIVDAIEFVKNPYKGKKLKTHPDFPKKPLTPYFRFFMEKRAKYAKIHPEMSNLDLTKILSKKYKELPDKKKQKYIMEFQREKEDFEKNMARFKEEHPELIEERKKSDLPERPKTPQQLWYNHEKKTYMKLHPQVSQKELKEALRRQWSQLSDKRRLKWISKALELQKDYEDSMRAYHEAHPDITSEDHVRSVLTKAERQLKDKFDGRPTKPPPNGYSLYCAELMINMKDVPSTERMVLCSKQWKMLTQKEKDMFQKRCEQKKKQYDIDLQRFLESLPEEERDRVLSEEKLGGSKLNMGVTASPHRAKSPSVKERCREAEPVTWVPAGSPRDRRDGKKLGKLPETPKTAEEMWQHTVIGDYLAKYRSDRRKAQAAMEVAWKSMEKKEKITWIKKAAEDQKRYEKELLEMRTPAAGQKKPKFDGEPKKPPVSGYQMFSQELLTNGELNHFSLKERMVEIGKRWQKLSQSQKDKYKKLVEEQQVEYKVELEAWVKSLSPQDRAVYKEFSSSKRRSNTKARSSPVAKVRVTAKEKASGSRPVAPGVNVGKRAMAYRAKQDVSDSDSDEKSDSSDSDDDDETSGSTDSEDEDENEEDDEDQTSSEESSDLVSD
;
A
#
# COMPACT_ATOMS: atom_id res chain seq x y z
N MET A 1 38.44 -36.15 5.32
CA MET A 1 37.21 -35.68 4.63
C MET A 1 37.16 -34.17 4.78
N VAL A 2 37.58 -33.42 3.76
CA VAL A 2 37.51 -31.96 3.76
C VAL A 2 36.90 -31.55 2.42
N CYS A 3 35.63 -31.18 2.45
CA CYS A 3 34.91 -30.60 1.32
C CYS A 3 35.17 -29.08 1.33
N VAL A 4 35.82 -28.55 0.30
CA VAL A 4 35.95 -27.09 0.11
C VAL A 4 35.37 -26.69 -1.24
N TYR A 5 34.35 -25.86 -1.12
CA TYR A 5 33.76 -24.95 -2.10
C TYR A 5 34.79 -24.30 -3.05
N SER A 6 34.63 -24.50 -4.36
CA SER A 6 35.10 -23.54 -5.38
C SER A 6 34.46 -23.81 -6.75
N GLY A 7 33.21 -23.38 -6.94
CA GLY A 7 32.40 -23.75 -8.12
C GLY A 7 31.81 -22.62 -8.98
N ALA A 8 31.91 -21.35 -8.58
CA ALA A 8 31.17 -20.26 -9.24
C ALA A 8 31.97 -19.49 -10.31
N LYS A 9 33.27 -19.20 -10.08
CA LYS A 9 34.09 -18.40 -11.01
C LYS A 9 34.44 -19.14 -12.31
N GLY A 10 34.57 -20.46 -12.28
CA GLY A 10 34.87 -21.28 -13.46
C GLY A 10 33.73 -21.37 -14.47
N GLN A 11 32.48 -21.31 -14.00
CA GLN A 11 31.29 -21.39 -14.87
C GLN A 11 31.00 -20.08 -15.60
N SER A 12 31.28 -18.93 -14.97
CA SER A 12 31.15 -17.61 -15.62
C SER A 12 32.13 -17.47 -16.80
N LEU A 13 33.38 -17.93 -16.61
CA LEU A 13 34.37 -18.00 -17.68
C LEU A 13 33.91 -18.91 -18.84
N LEU A 14 33.39 -20.11 -18.56
CA LEU A 14 32.89 -21.02 -19.60
C LEU A 14 31.72 -20.44 -20.41
N ARG A 15 30.80 -19.69 -19.77
CA ARG A 15 29.68 -19.03 -20.48
C ARG A 15 30.15 -17.90 -21.40
N GLN A 16 31.21 -17.19 -21.03
CA GLN A 16 31.86 -16.19 -21.89
C GLN A 16 32.55 -16.85 -23.10
N PHE A 17 33.11 -18.05 -22.95
CA PHE A 17 33.77 -18.80 -24.02
C PHE A 17 32.80 -19.39 -25.07
N SER A 18 31.59 -19.83 -24.68
CA SER A 18 30.64 -20.42 -25.65
C SER A 18 29.99 -19.40 -26.58
N ARG A 19 30.00 -18.11 -26.22
CA ARG A 19 29.40 -17.03 -27.05
C ARG A 19 30.34 -16.46 -28.12
N MET A 20 31.66 -16.71 -28.03
CA MET A 20 32.67 -16.08 -28.89
C MET A 20 33.26 -16.96 -30.00
N ASN A 21 32.89 -18.26 -30.07
CA ASN A 21 33.40 -19.19 -31.10
C ASN A 21 32.60 -19.17 -32.42
N GLY A 22 31.84 -18.11 -32.70
CA GLY A 22 31.22 -17.87 -34.00
C GLY A 22 32.17 -17.14 -34.96
N SER A 23 32.92 -17.92 -35.74
CA SER A 23 33.60 -17.62 -37.01
C SER A 23 34.06 -16.19 -37.29
N SER A 24 35.37 -15.97 -37.20
CA SER A 24 36.09 -15.06 -38.10
C SER A 24 36.32 -15.80 -39.41
N SER A 25 35.73 -15.35 -40.52
CA SER A 25 36.15 -15.78 -41.85
C SER A 25 36.22 -14.58 -42.79
N SER A 26 37.28 -14.59 -43.56
CA SER A 26 37.77 -13.57 -44.49
C SER A 26 36.80 -13.27 -45.63
N VAL A 27 36.65 -12.00 -45.94
CA VAL A 27 36.02 -11.48 -47.16
C VAL A 27 36.89 -11.80 -48.38
N LEU A 28 36.34 -12.59 -49.31
CA LEU A 28 36.72 -12.59 -50.73
C LEU A 28 35.46 -12.49 -51.58
N ALA A 29 35.47 -11.51 -52.47
CA ALA A 29 34.40 -11.21 -53.41
C ALA A 29 34.30 -12.27 -54.52
N ALA A 30 33.09 -12.72 -54.81
CA ALA A 30 32.76 -13.37 -56.07
C ALA A 30 31.32 -13.00 -56.47
N GLN A 31 31.21 -12.27 -57.58
CA GLN A 31 29.96 -11.99 -58.27
C GLN A 31 29.43 -13.30 -58.87
N GLY A 32 28.15 -13.58 -58.67
CA GLY A 32 27.45 -14.72 -59.24
C GLY A 32 25.95 -14.50 -59.22
N THR A 33 25.44 -13.97 -60.32
CA THR A 33 24.01 -13.82 -60.62
C THR A 33 23.29 -15.18 -60.58
N ARG A 34 22.26 -15.30 -59.73
CA ARG A 34 21.22 -16.33 -59.86
C ARG A 34 19.86 -15.75 -59.48
N ILE A 35 18.97 -15.66 -60.46
CA ILE A 35 17.61 -15.14 -60.32
C ILE A 35 16.65 -16.27 -59.89
N LYS A 36 16.02 -16.02 -58.73
CA LYS A 36 14.66 -16.34 -58.23
C LYS A 36 14.16 -17.79 -58.06
N ALA A 37 13.84 -18.10 -56.80
CA ALA A 37 12.56 -18.71 -56.40
C ALA A 37 12.12 -18.12 -55.02
N GLY A 38 11.00 -17.37 -55.04
CA GLY A 38 10.13 -16.90 -53.94
C GLY A 38 10.71 -16.52 -52.57
N THR A 39 11.06 -15.24 -52.36
CA THR A 39 11.40 -14.67 -51.05
C THR A 39 10.16 -14.08 -50.35
N ASP A 40 9.98 -14.47 -49.08
CA ASP A 40 9.04 -13.94 -48.08
C ASP A 40 9.45 -12.51 -47.67
N GLU A 41 9.36 -11.55 -48.59
CA GLU A 41 9.89 -10.18 -48.39
C GLU A 41 8.83 -9.22 -47.86
N TRP A 42 8.55 -9.33 -46.56
CA TRP A 42 7.91 -8.25 -45.81
C TRP A 42 8.92 -7.12 -45.58
N THR A 43 8.69 -5.94 -46.17
CA THR A 43 9.51 -4.76 -45.92
C THR A 43 9.23 -4.15 -44.53
N LYS A 44 10.07 -3.22 -44.09
CA LYS A 44 9.85 -2.47 -42.84
C LYS A 44 8.53 -1.70 -42.93
N GLU A 45 8.27 -1.10 -44.08
CA GLU A 45 7.07 -0.33 -44.40
C GLU A 45 5.82 -1.21 -44.38
N ASP A 46 5.89 -2.44 -44.91
CA ASP A 46 4.80 -3.41 -44.84
C ASP A 46 4.48 -3.82 -43.39
N CYS A 47 5.53 -4.04 -42.58
CA CYS A 47 5.35 -4.36 -41.16
C CYS A 47 4.71 -3.20 -40.39
N LEU A 48 5.11 -1.96 -40.68
CA LEU A 48 4.51 -0.77 -40.05
C LEU A 48 3.07 -0.56 -40.51
N THR A 49 2.79 -0.79 -41.80
CA THR A 49 1.44 -0.72 -42.36
C THR A 49 0.53 -1.76 -41.72
N LEU A 50 1.01 -2.99 -41.52
CA LEU A 50 0.29 -4.02 -40.77
C LEU A 50 -0.04 -3.55 -39.35
N LEU A 51 0.96 -3.04 -38.62
CA LEU A 51 0.76 -2.60 -37.23
C LEU A 51 -0.22 -1.44 -37.11
N GLU A 52 -0.20 -0.50 -38.06
CA GLU A 52 -1.15 0.62 -38.11
C GLU A 52 -2.56 0.14 -38.47
N ARG A 53 -2.70 -0.85 -39.36
CA ARG A 53 -4.01 -1.47 -39.65
C ARG A 53 -4.57 -2.19 -38.44
N ILE A 54 -3.74 -2.97 -37.72
CA ILE A 54 -4.16 -3.60 -36.47
C ILE A 54 -4.56 -2.53 -35.44
N ARG A 55 -3.80 -1.42 -35.34
CA ARG A 55 -4.14 -0.30 -34.47
C ARG A 55 -5.51 0.30 -34.80
N SER A 56 -5.80 0.52 -36.08
CA SER A 56 -7.07 1.10 -36.55
C SER A 56 -8.29 0.21 -36.26
N MET A 57 -8.08 -1.08 -36.02
CA MET A 57 -9.14 -2.04 -35.67
C MET A 57 -9.44 -2.08 -34.16
N ILE A 58 -8.68 -1.34 -33.34
CA ILE A 58 -8.84 -1.31 -31.89
C ILE A 58 -9.66 -0.07 -31.49
N PRO A 59 -10.69 -0.23 -30.65
CA PRO A 59 -11.44 0.92 -30.11
C PRO A 59 -10.54 1.85 -29.29
N ASP A 60 -10.80 3.16 -29.35
CA ASP A 60 -10.09 4.16 -28.54
C ASP A 60 -10.20 3.83 -27.04
N GLY A 61 -9.05 3.70 -26.38
CA GLY A 61 -8.97 3.41 -24.94
C GLY A 61 -9.21 1.93 -24.60
N ASP A 62 -8.53 1.01 -25.27
CA ASP A 62 -8.69 -0.42 -25.02
C ASP A 62 -8.40 -0.84 -23.56
N THR A 63 -9.36 -1.55 -22.97
CA THR A 63 -9.24 -2.06 -21.58
C THR A 63 -9.16 -3.58 -21.53
N MET A 64 -9.39 -4.26 -22.65
CA MET A 64 -9.35 -5.72 -22.75
C MET A 64 -7.91 -6.23 -22.79
N LYS A 65 -7.72 -7.49 -22.36
CA LYS A 65 -6.42 -8.15 -22.49
C LYS A 65 -6.08 -8.33 -23.95
N TYR A 66 -4.83 -8.05 -24.35
CA TYR A 66 -4.41 -8.12 -25.76
C TYR A 66 -4.78 -9.46 -26.43
N LYS A 67 -4.63 -10.60 -25.75
CA LYS A 67 -5.00 -11.92 -26.28
C LYS A 67 -6.50 -12.06 -26.57
N THR A 68 -7.35 -11.41 -25.77
CA THR A 68 -8.79 -11.40 -25.99
C THR A 68 -9.12 -10.58 -27.23
N THR A 69 -8.56 -9.37 -27.34
CA THR A 69 -8.69 -8.53 -28.55
C THR A 69 -8.17 -9.25 -29.79
N GLU A 70 -7.03 -9.93 -29.69
CA GLU A 70 -6.41 -10.72 -30.76
C GLU A 70 -7.32 -11.84 -31.30
N SER A 71 -8.02 -12.54 -30.40
CA SER A 71 -8.92 -13.65 -30.76
C SER A 71 -10.19 -13.20 -31.49
N HIS A 72 -10.58 -11.93 -31.34
CA HIS A 72 -11.76 -11.35 -31.97
C HIS A 72 -11.44 -10.56 -33.24
N PHE A 73 -10.17 -10.50 -33.66
CA PHE A 73 -9.80 -9.80 -34.90
C PHE A 73 -10.30 -10.53 -36.13
N ASP A 74 -10.97 -9.75 -36.99
CA ASP A 74 -11.28 -10.13 -38.34
C ASP A 74 -10.06 -9.86 -39.23
N TRP A 75 -9.21 -10.87 -39.39
CA TRP A 75 -7.93 -10.76 -40.09
C TRP A 75 -8.11 -10.46 -41.59
N GLU A 76 -9.25 -10.81 -42.19
CA GLU A 76 -9.55 -10.48 -43.59
C GLU A 76 -9.61 -8.96 -43.81
N LYS A 77 -10.05 -8.20 -42.79
CA LYS A 77 -10.06 -6.73 -42.83
C LYS A 77 -8.71 -6.09 -42.58
N VAL A 78 -7.78 -6.84 -41.99
CA VAL A 78 -6.39 -6.39 -41.74
C VAL A 78 -5.52 -6.56 -42.99
N GLY A 79 -5.89 -7.47 -43.89
CA GLY A 79 -5.22 -7.70 -45.17
C GLY A 79 -5.04 -6.42 -46.00
N PHE A 80 -3.91 -6.32 -46.70
CA PHE A 80 -3.60 -5.18 -47.55
C PHE A 80 -2.64 -5.56 -48.68
N GLY A 81 -2.79 -4.90 -49.84
CA GLY A 81 -1.95 -5.14 -51.00
C GLY A 81 -2.01 -6.61 -51.44
N VAL A 82 -0.84 -7.26 -51.45
CA VAL A 82 -0.69 -8.70 -51.78
C VAL A 82 -0.78 -9.62 -50.56
N PHE A 83 -0.92 -9.06 -49.35
CA PHE A 83 -0.92 -9.82 -48.10
C PHE A 83 -2.35 -10.14 -47.66
N THR A 84 -2.68 -11.43 -47.62
CA THR A 84 -3.97 -11.91 -47.11
C THR A 84 -4.07 -11.79 -45.58
N GLY A 85 -5.28 -11.93 -45.04
CA GLY A 85 -5.51 -11.89 -43.59
C GLY A 85 -4.65 -12.90 -42.83
N ASP A 86 -4.49 -14.11 -43.37
CA ASP A 86 -3.64 -15.14 -42.79
C ASP A 86 -2.15 -14.78 -42.79
N MET A 87 -1.65 -14.16 -43.86
CA MET A 87 -0.26 -13.68 -43.92
C MET A 87 -0.02 -12.58 -42.88
N CYS A 88 -0.97 -11.66 -42.74
CA CYS A 88 -0.96 -10.59 -41.72
C CYS A 88 -0.96 -11.16 -40.30
N ARG A 89 -1.81 -12.17 -40.03
CA ARG A 89 -1.86 -12.87 -38.75
C ARG A 89 -0.53 -13.53 -38.40
N GLN A 90 0.06 -14.27 -39.34
CA GLN A 90 1.35 -14.94 -39.13
C GLN A 90 2.48 -13.95 -38.86
N LYS A 91 2.51 -12.84 -39.60
CA LYS A 91 3.51 -11.78 -39.39
C LYS A 91 3.34 -11.11 -38.03
N TRP A 92 2.11 -10.78 -37.63
CA TRP A 92 1.81 -10.25 -36.30
C TRP A 92 2.27 -11.19 -35.18
N GLN A 93 2.01 -12.51 -35.28
CA GLN A 93 2.48 -13.46 -34.28
C GLN A 93 3.99 -13.39 -34.09
N LYS A 94 4.76 -13.37 -35.20
CA LYS A 94 6.23 -13.26 -35.17
C LYS A 94 6.72 -11.94 -34.56
N VAL A 95 6.09 -10.81 -34.90
CA VAL A 95 6.47 -9.51 -34.32
C VAL A 95 6.12 -9.46 -32.83
N SER A 96 4.96 -9.99 -32.45
CA SER A 96 4.46 -9.96 -31.07
C SER A 96 5.34 -10.75 -30.10
N THR A 97 6.10 -11.76 -30.56
CA THR A 97 7.01 -12.54 -29.71
C THR A 97 8.29 -11.80 -29.37
N GLU A 98 8.70 -10.84 -30.19
CA GLU A 98 9.95 -10.08 -30.02
C GLU A 98 9.79 -8.88 -29.08
N VAL A 99 8.55 -8.50 -28.78
CA VAL A 99 8.18 -7.34 -27.95
C VAL A 99 7.73 -7.79 -26.56
N ARG A 100 7.80 -6.88 -25.58
CA ARG A 100 7.35 -7.21 -24.22
C ARG A 100 5.84 -7.47 -24.24
N LYS A 101 5.37 -8.45 -23.47
CA LYS A 101 3.92 -8.69 -23.35
C LYS A 101 3.28 -7.63 -22.44
N TYR A 102 2.33 -6.88 -22.99
CA TYR A 102 1.58 -5.83 -22.28
C TYR A 102 0.18 -6.26 -21.88
N ARG A 103 -0.54 -5.40 -21.13
CA ARG A 103 -1.92 -5.67 -20.73
C ARG A 103 -2.88 -5.52 -21.91
N THR A 104 -2.74 -4.46 -22.71
CA THR A 104 -3.66 -4.09 -23.78
C THR A 104 -3.00 -4.23 -25.15
N MET A 105 -3.80 -4.28 -26.21
CA MET A 105 -3.30 -4.44 -27.57
C MET A 105 -2.64 -3.14 -28.06
N THR A 106 -3.18 -1.98 -27.68
CA THR A 106 -2.59 -0.67 -28.01
C THR A 106 -1.15 -0.54 -27.47
N GLU A 107 -0.92 -0.88 -26.20
CA GLU A 107 0.42 -0.83 -25.59
C GLU A 107 1.40 -1.79 -26.30
N LEU A 108 0.92 -2.98 -26.67
CA LEU A 108 1.72 -3.98 -27.38
C LEU A 108 2.11 -3.52 -28.78
N ILE A 109 1.20 -2.86 -29.49
CA ILE A 109 1.45 -2.35 -30.85
C ILE A 109 2.43 -1.18 -30.82
N VAL A 110 2.37 -0.30 -29.82
CA VAL A 110 3.36 0.79 -29.69
C VAL A 110 4.78 0.22 -29.57
N ASP A 111 4.99 -0.78 -28.69
CA ASP A 111 6.28 -1.46 -28.53
C ASP A 111 6.67 -2.23 -29.80
N ALA A 112 5.70 -2.83 -30.51
CA ALA A 112 5.93 -3.51 -31.78
C ALA A 112 6.33 -2.56 -32.92
N ILE A 113 5.72 -1.39 -33.00
CA ILE A 113 6.09 -0.34 -33.95
C ILE A 113 7.52 0.12 -33.66
N GLU A 114 7.86 0.33 -32.39
CA GLU A 114 9.22 0.69 -31.98
C GLU A 114 10.24 -0.41 -32.31
N PHE A 115 9.90 -1.68 -32.07
CA PHE A 115 10.74 -2.83 -32.42
C PHE A 115 10.97 -2.93 -33.94
N VAL A 116 9.93 -2.78 -34.76
CA VAL A 116 10.07 -2.80 -36.22
C VAL A 116 10.87 -1.60 -36.72
N LYS A 117 10.72 -0.43 -36.08
CA LYS A 117 11.52 0.76 -36.39
C LYS A 117 12.98 0.55 -36.06
N ASN A 118 13.27 0.06 -34.85
CA ASN A 118 14.61 -0.07 -34.29
C ASN A 118 14.83 -1.50 -33.70
N PRO A 119 15.06 -2.52 -34.54
CA PRO A 119 15.13 -3.93 -34.09
C PRO A 119 16.26 -4.24 -33.10
N TYR A 120 17.28 -3.38 -33.08
CA TYR A 120 18.47 -3.52 -32.25
C TYR A 120 18.45 -2.63 -31.00
N LYS A 121 17.36 -1.90 -30.71
CA LYS A 121 17.29 -1.05 -29.52
C LYS A 121 17.35 -1.87 -28.22
N GLY A 122 17.93 -1.31 -27.16
CA GLY A 122 17.93 -1.91 -25.82
C GLY A 122 18.77 -3.20 -25.72
N LYS A 123 18.15 -4.31 -25.28
CA LYS A 123 18.88 -5.57 -24.97
C LYS A 123 19.59 -6.19 -26.19
N LYS A 124 19.13 -5.87 -27.41
CA LYS A 124 19.70 -6.36 -28.67
C LYS A 124 20.76 -5.44 -29.27
N LEU A 125 21.10 -4.34 -28.61
CA LEU A 125 22.09 -3.38 -29.12
C LEU A 125 23.45 -4.02 -29.36
N LYS A 126 23.87 -4.89 -28.44
CA LYS A 126 25.12 -5.67 -28.54
C LYS A 126 25.12 -6.72 -29.65
N THR A 127 23.97 -6.95 -30.32
CA THR A 127 23.83 -7.87 -31.46
C THR A 127 23.78 -7.13 -32.80
N HIS A 128 23.81 -5.79 -32.78
CA HIS A 128 23.88 -5.01 -34.00
C HIS A 128 25.19 -5.36 -34.76
N PRO A 129 25.14 -5.57 -36.09
CA PRO A 129 26.32 -5.94 -36.88
C PRO A 129 27.49 -4.96 -36.70
N ASP A 130 27.17 -3.67 -36.64
CA ASP A 130 28.16 -2.59 -36.49
C ASP A 130 28.51 -2.26 -35.03
N PHE A 131 27.90 -2.94 -34.04
CA PHE A 131 28.22 -2.68 -32.63
C PHE A 131 29.65 -3.13 -32.32
N PRO A 132 30.55 -2.23 -31.91
CA PRO A 132 31.94 -2.61 -31.66
C PRO A 132 32.03 -3.63 -30.51
N LYS A 133 32.86 -4.66 -30.70
CA LYS A 133 33.10 -5.69 -29.68
C LYS A 133 34.21 -5.24 -28.75
N LYS A 134 34.03 -5.44 -27.43
CA LYS A 134 35.06 -5.10 -26.44
C LYS A 134 36.37 -5.85 -26.76
N PRO A 135 37.54 -5.18 -26.70
CA PRO A 135 38.83 -5.81 -26.94
C PRO A 135 39.12 -6.86 -25.86
N LEU A 136 39.84 -7.92 -26.22
CA LEU A 136 40.22 -8.96 -25.28
C LEU A 136 41.31 -8.48 -24.34
N THR A 137 41.13 -8.67 -23.03
CA THR A 137 42.18 -8.32 -22.06
C THR A 137 43.47 -9.11 -22.34
N PRO A 138 44.65 -8.61 -21.90
CA PRO A 138 45.93 -9.23 -22.20
C PRO A 138 46.00 -10.73 -21.83
N TYR A 139 45.41 -11.10 -20.70
CA TYR A 139 45.30 -12.49 -20.27
C TYR A 139 44.40 -13.31 -21.20
N PHE A 140 43.22 -12.81 -21.57
CA PHE A 140 42.31 -13.54 -22.46
C PHE A 140 42.86 -13.71 -23.86
N ARG A 141 43.60 -12.73 -24.40
CA ARG A 141 44.32 -12.89 -25.68
C ARG A 141 45.33 -14.03 -25.58
N PHE A 142 46.18 -14.02 -24.56
CA PHE A 142 47.14 -15.11 -24.32
C PHE A 142 46.45 -16.46 -24.17
N PHE A 143 45.35 -16.49 -23.40
CA PHE A 143 44.56 -17.69 -23.17
C PHE A 143 44.02 -18.24 -24.49
N MET A 144 43.39 -17.43 -25.34
CA MET A 144 42.86 -17.87 -26.63
C MET A 144 43.96 -18.40 -27.56
N GLU A 145 45.12 -17.74 -27.60
CA GLU A 145 46.25 -18.16 -28.45
C GLU A 145 46.85 -19.50 -28.01
N LYS A 146 46.96 -19.73 -26.69
CA LYS A 146 47.61 -20.93 -26.15
C LYS A 146 46.66 -22.08 -25.87
N ARG A 147 45.38 -21.82 -25.59
CA ARG A 147 44.39 -22.86 -25.26
C ARG A 147 44.28 -23.92 -26.35
N ALA A 148 44.16 -23.52 -27.62
CA ALA A 148 44.03 -24.48 -28.72
C ALA A 148 45.25 -25.41 -28.84
N LYS A 149 46.45 -24.92 -28.51
CA LYS A 149 47.70 -25.70 -28.54
C LYS A 149 47.77 -26.67 -27.38
N TYR A 150 47.47 -26.20 -26.18
CA TYR A 150 47.50 -27.04 -24.97
C TYR A 150 46.36 -28.06 -24.91
N ALA A 151 45.18 -27.76 -25.50
CA ALA A 151 44.10 -28.73 -25.64
C ALA A 151 44.47 -29.91 -26.56
N LYS A 152 45.33 -29.67 -27.57
CA LYS A 152 45.86 -30.73 -28.44
C LYS A 152 46.97 -31.54 -27.76
N ILE A 153 47.77 -30.91 -26.92
CA ILE A 153 48.87 -31.57 -26.17
C ILE A 153 48.33 -32.37 -24.98
N HIS A 154 47.21 -31.94 -24.40
CA HIS A 154 46.54 -32.63 -23.31
C HIS A 154 45.06 -32.89 -23.63
N PRO A 155 44.75 -33.80 -24.59
CA PRO A 155 43.37 -34.10 -24.98
C PRO A 155 42.52 -34.69 -23.85
N GLU A 156 43.16 -35.37 -22.90
CA GLU A 156 42.51 -35.98 -21.73
C GLU A 156 42.28 -35.00 -20.57
N MET A 157 42.89 -33.80 -20.61
CA MET A 157 42.71 -32.83 -19.53
C MET A 157 41.43 -32.01 -19.71
N SER A 158 40.72 -31.81 -18.60
CA SER A 158 39.49 -31.01 -18.60
C SER A 158 39.79 -29.55 -18.96
N ASN A 159 38.80 -28.87 -19.56
CA ASN A 159 38.89 -27.44 -19.86
C ASN A 159 39.13 -26.58 -18.60
N LEU A 160 38.67 -27.05 -17.44
CA LEU A 160 38.88 -26.40 -16.14
C LEU A 160 40.36 -26.46 -15.74
N ASP A 161 41.00 -27.61 -15.91
CA ASP A 161 42.41 -27.80 -15.54
C ASP A 161 43.33 -27.09 -16.54
N LEU A 162 42.97 -27.12 -17.82
CA LEU A 162 43.64 -26.32 -18.85
C LEU A 162 43.60 -24.82 -18.52
N THR A 163 42.47 -24.32 -18.00
CA THR A 163 42.33 -22.91 -17.61
C THR A 163 43.18 -22.55 -16.40
N LYS A 164 43.26 -23.42 -15.39
CA LYS A 164 44.15 -23.24 -14.23
C LYS A 164 45.61 -23.20 -14.65
N ILE A 165 46.04 -24.11 -15.53
CA ILE A 165 47.42 -24.19 -16.04
C ILE A 165 47.76 -22.93 -16.83
N LEU A 166 46.90 -22.48 -17.74
CA LEU A 166 47.14 -21.27 -18.53
C LEU A 166 47.12 -20.00 -17.68
N SER A 167 46.29 -19.94 -16.63
CA SER A 167 46.33 -18.85 -15.64
C SER A 167 47.66 -18.78 -14.91
N LYS A 168 48.17 -19.92 -14.43
CA LYS A 168 49.48 -20.01 -13.77
C LYS A 168 50.62 -19.65 -14.72
N LYS A 169 50.59 -20.19 -15.95
CA LYS A 169 51.58 -19.88 -16.99
C LYS A 169 51.60 -18.41 -17.38
N TYR A 170 50.44 -17.74 -17.45
CA TYR A 170 50.40 -16.30 -17.71
C TYR A 170 51.02 -15.48 -16.58
N LYS A 171 50.78 -15.85 -15.31
CA LYS A 171 51.40 -15.19 -14.16
C LYS A 171 52.93 -15.34 -14.19
N GLU A 172 53.42 -16.51 -14.55
CA GLU A 172 54.84 -16.85 -14.68
C GLU A 172 55.52 -16.27 -15.93
N LEU A 173 54.79 -15.66 -16.87
CA LEU A 173 55.39 -15.07 -18.07
C LEU A 173 56.31 -13.89 -17.70
N PRO A 174 57.48 -13.76 -18.36
CA PRO A 174 58.30 -12.57 -18.26
C PRO A 174 57.52 -11.31 -18.66
N ASP A 175 57.76 -10.21 -17.94
CA ASP A 175 57.01 -8.96 -18.17
C ASP A 175 57.18 -8.43 -19.58
N LYS A 176 58.34 -8.62 -20.21
CA LYS A 176 58.57 -8.29 -21.63
C LYS A 176 57.60 -9.02 -22.59
N LYS A 177 57.21 -10.27 -22.28
CA LYS A 177 56.24 -11.03 -23.08
C LYS A 177 54.80 -10.64 -22.74
N LYS A 178 54.51 -10.31 -21.47
CA LYS A 178 53.21 -9.75 -21.07
C LYS A 178 52.96 -8.39 -21.72
N GLN A 179 54.00 -7.56 -21.81
CA GLN A 179 53.95 -6.22 -22.39
C GLN A 179 53.44 -6.22 -23.82
N LYS A 180 53.79 -7.24 -24.63
CA LYS A 180 53.23 -7.42 -25.97
C LYS A 180 51.70 -7.47 -25.94
N TYR A 181 51.11 -8.32 -25.11
CA TYR A 181 49.66 -8.46 -25.00
C TYR A 181 49.00 -7.21 -24.38
N ILE A 182 49.70 -6.52 -23.48
CA ILE A 182 49.23 -5.25 -22.89
C ILE A 182 49.17 -4.15 -23.96
N MET A 183 50.23 -4.00 -24.76
CA MET A 183 50.26 -3.01 -25.85
C MET A 183 49.22 -3.30 -26.94
N GLU A 184 49.03 -4.56 -27.31
CA GLU A 184 47.98 -4.97 -28.25
C GLU A 184 46.57 -4.67 -27.70
N PHE A 185 46.33 -4.93 -26.41
CA PHE A 185 45.06 -4.58 -25.76
C PHE A 185 44.83 -3.07 -25.75
N GLN A 186 45.86 -2.27 -25.43
CA GLN A 186 45.74 -0.82 -25.38
C GLN A 186 45.41 -0.23 -26.76
N ARG A 187 46.07 -0.72 -27.82
CA ARG A 187 45.75 -0.33 -29.20
C ARG A 187 44.32 -0.69 -29.59
N GLU A 188 43.91 -1.94 -29.36
CA GLU A 188 42.54 -2.35 -29.68
C GLU A 188 41.48 -1.66 -28.82
N LYS A 189 41.83 -1.22 -27.61
CA LYS A 189 40.98 -0.39 -26.76
C LYS A 189 40.77 0.98 -27.36
N GLU A 190 41.82 1.62 -27.87
CA GLU A 190 41.72 2.90 -28.57
C GLU A 190 40.91 2.76 -29.87
N ASP A 191 41.13 1.69 -30.64
CA ASP A 191 40.34 1.41 -31.84
C ASP A 191 38.86 1.12 -31.50
N PHE A 192 38.61 0.40 -30.41
CA PHE A 192 37.26 0.17 -29.90
C PHE A 192 36.58 1.48 -29.48
N GLU A 193 37.29 2.37 -28.80
CA GLU A 193 36.76 3.69 -28.41
C GLU A 193 36.42 4.54 -29.64
N LYS A 194 37.29 4.57 -30.65
CA LYS A 194 37.02 5.25 -31.94
C LYS A 194 35.83 4.64 -32.68
N ASN A 195 35.77 3.32 -32.79
CA ASN A 195 34.65 2.62 -33.43
C ASN A 195 33.35 2.80 -32.66
N MET A 196 33.41 2.88 -31.32
CA MET A 196 32.25 3.15 -30.47
C MET A 196 31.76 4.59 -30.65
N ALA A 197 32.68 5.56 -30.77
CA ALA A 197 32.33 6.94 -31.08
C ALA A 197 31.66 7.04 -32.46
N ARG A 198 32.21 6.37 -33.48
CA ARG A 198 31.58 6.30 -34.81
C ARG A 198 30.20 5.64 -34.75
N PHE A 199 30.07 4.54 -34.02
CA PHE A 199 28.78 3.86 -33.85
C PHE A 199 27.74 4.76 -33.15
N LYS A 200 28.16 5.60 -32.19
CA LYS A 200 27.34 6.64 -31.57
C LYS A 200 26.85 7.69 -32.57
N GLU A 201 27.70 8.09 -33.50
CA GLU A 201 27.38 9.09 -34.52
C GLU A 201 26.49 8.53 -35.65
N GLU A 202 26.76 7.31 -36.10
CA GLU A 202 26.03 6.66 -37.21
C GLU A 202 24.68 6.09 -36.78
N HIS A 203 24.53 5.69 -35.51
CA HIS A 203 23.31 5.06 -34.97
C HIS A 203 22.75 5.79 -33.72
N PRO A 204 22.49 7.10 -33.79
CA PRO A 204 22.05 7.88 -32.62
C PRO A 204 20.70 7.40 -32.07
N GLU A 205 19.83 6.87 -32.91
CA GLU A 205 18.51 6.30 -32.55
C GLU A 205 18.56 4.98 -31.77
N LEU A 206 19.67 4.25 -31.85
CA LEU A 206 19.92 3.02 -31.11
C LEU A 206 20.59 3.28 -29.75
N ILE A 207 21.21 4.46 -29.62
CA ILE A 207 21.90 4.92 -28.43
C ILE A 207 21.06 6.03 -27.80
N GLU A 208 20.03 5.60 -27.09
CA GLU A 208 19.46 6.46 -26.06
C GLU A 208 20.52 6.62 -24.97
N GLU A 209 21.33 7.67 -25.07
CA GLU A 209 21.58 8.43 -23.85
C GLU A 209 20.19 8.73 -23.32
N ARG A 210 19.85 8.16 -22.16
CA ARG A 210 18.75 8.70 -21.37
C ARG A 210 19.13 10.15 -21.17
N LYS A 211 18.63 11.05 -22.04
CA LYS A 211 18.61 12.47 -21.74
C LYS A 211 18.11 12.50 -20.31
N LYS A 212 18.93 13.02 -19.39
CA LYS A 212 18.47 13.32 -18.03
C LYS A 212 17.17 14.06 -18.27
N SER A 213 16.08 13.35 -18.06
CA SER A 213 14.75 13.86 -18.35
C SER A 213 14.66 15.18 -17.60
N ASP A 214 13.97 16.18 -18.14
CA ASP A 214 13.77 17.46 -17.43
C ASP A 214 13.06 17.29 -16.07
N LEU A 215 12.66 16.05 -15.74
CA LEU A 215 12.34 15.59 -14.40
C LEU A 215 13.50 15.84 -13.41
N PRO A 216 13.23 16.58 -12.32
CA PRO A 216 14.17 16.74 -11.21
C PRO A 216 14.73 15.40 -10.72
N GLU A 217 16.03 15.35 -10.41
CA GLU A 217 16.69 14.15 -9.87
C GLU A 217 16.31 13.94 -8.40
N ARG A 218 16.00 12.70 -8.02
CA ARG A 218 15.62 12.40 -6.62
C ARG A 218 16.74 12.78 -5.64
N PRO A 219 16.38 13.33 -4.46
CA PRO A 219 17.36 13.76 -3.48
C PRO A 219 18.14 12.56 -2.90
N LYS A 220 19.44 12.76 -2.67
CA LYS A 220 20.36 11.75 -2.13
C LYS A 220 20.22 11.66 -0.61
N THR A 221 20.39 10.45 -0.06
CA THR A 221 20.34 10.22 1.40
C THR A 221 21.57 10.80 2.12
N PRO A 222 21.51 11.04 3.44
CA PRO A 222 22.66 11.54 4.20
C PRO A 222 23.91 10.67 4.02
N GLN A 223 23.72 9.34 4.05
CA GLN A 223 24.80 8.37 3.84
C GLN A 223 25.38 8.46 2.42
N GLN A 224 24.55 8.62 1.38
CA GLN A 224 25.01 8.75 0.00
C GLN A 224 25.80 10.05 -0.21
N LEU A 225 25.33 11.16 0.36
CA LEU A 225 26.04 12.44 0.28
C LEU A 225 27.42 12.36 0.93
N TRP A 226 27.50 11.77 2.12
CA TRP A 226 28.77 11.55 2.80
C TRP A 226 29.66 10.56 2.03
N TYR A 227 29.09 9.44 1.55
CA TYR A 227 29.84 8.43 0.81
C TYR A 227 30.45 9.03 -0.46
N ASN A 228 29.71 9.82 -1.23
CA ASN A 228 30.21 10.47 -2.44
C ASN A 228 31.32 11.48 -2.13
N HIS A 229 31.18 12.22 -1.03
CA HIS A 229 32.21 13.14 -0.55
C HIS A 229 33.49 12.41 -0.15
N GLU A 230 33.39 11.38 0.69
CA GLU A 230 34.55 10.64 1.18
C GLU A 230 35.16 9.75 0.10
N LYS A 231 34.37 9.17 -0.81
CA LYS A 231 34.86 8.40 -1.96
C LYS A 231 35.85 9.21 -2.77
N LYS A 232 35.54 10.48 -3.05
CA LYS A 232 36.42 11.38 -3.80
C LYS A 232 37.76 11.59 -3.09
N THR A 233 37.75 11.77 -1.77
CA THR A 233 38.97 11.95 -0.96
C THR A 233 39.76 10.65 -0.82
N TYR A 234 39.07 9.53 -0.55
CA TYR A 234 39.68 8.23 -0.36
C TYR A 234 40.33 7.70 -1.64
N MET A 235 39.69 7.87 -2.80
CA MET A 235 40.29 7.48 -4.08
C MET A 235 41.53 8.30 -4.45
N LYS A 236 41.61 9.56 -4.00
CA LYS A 236 42.83 10.37 -4.17
C LYS A 236 43.99 9.84 -3.30
N LEU A 237 43.69 9.42 -2.08
CA LEU A 237 44.70 8.90 -1.13
C LEU A 237 45.10 7.45 -1.42
N HIS A 238 44.20 6.66 -2.03
CA HIS A 238 44.41 5.26 -2.37
C HIS A 238 44.02 4.95 -3.84
N PRO A 239 44.81 5.39 -4.84
CA PRO A 239 44.46 5.22 -6.27
C PRO A 239 44.38 3.77 -6.74
N GLN A 240 45.01 2.84 -6.01
CA GLN A 240 45.11 1.41 -6.37
C GLN A 240 44.15 0.51 -5.57
N VAL A 241 43.29 1.08 -4.72
CA VAL A 241 42.37 0.29 -3.88
C VAL A 241 41.24 -0.32 -4.72
N SER A 242 40.84 -1.55 -4.41
CA SER A 242 39.71 -2.17 -5.10
C SER A 242 38.39 -1.48 -4.71
N GLN A 243 37.40 -1.47 -5.62
CA GLN A 243 36.06 -0.91 -5.34
C GLN A 243 35.39 -1.59 -4.14
N LYS A 244 35.65 -2.88 -3.92
CA LYS A 244 35.10 -3.64 -2.79
C LYS A 244 35.68 -3.16 -1.46
N GLU A 245 37.00 -2.98 -1.38
CA GLU A 245 37.68 -2.49 -0.18
C GLU A 245 37.30 -1.04 0.13
N LEU A 246 37.19 -0.20 -0.91
CA LEU A 246 36.71 1.18 -0.80
C LEU A 246 35.30 1.24 -0.20
N LYS A 247 34.35 0.47 -0.74
CA LYS A 247 32.96 0.41 -0.23
C LYS A 247 32.92 -0.03 1.23
N GLU A 248 33.68 -1.07 1.59
CA GLU A 248 33.73 -1.60 2.96
C GLU A 248 34.37 -0.62 3.94
N ALA A 249 35.49 0.02 3.57
CA ALA A 249 36.15 1.02 4.40
C ALA A 249 35.23 2.22 4.69
N LEU A 250 34.55 2.75 3.67
CA LEU A 250 33.60 3.85 3.83
C LEU A 250 32.37 3.44 4.64
N ARG A 251 31.85 2.21 4.48
CA ARG A 251 30.74 1.71 5.31
C ARG A 251 31.10 1.70 6.80
N ARG A 252 32.31 1.23 7.14
CA ARG A 252 32.83 1.21 8.52
C ARG A 252 33.03 2.63 9.08
N GLN A 253 33.52 3.54 8.25
CA GLN A 253 33.67 4.94 8.67
C GLN A 253 32.31 5.60 8.93
N TRP A 254 31.28 5.35 8.09
CA TRP A 254 29.92 5.86 8.32
C TRP A 254 29.32 5.37 9.64
N SER A 255 29.50 4.09 9.98
CA SER A 255 28.98 3.52 11.23
C SER A 255 29.67 4.07 12.48
N GLN A 256 30.91 4.55 12.34
CA GLN A 256 31.70 5.18 13.41
C GLN A 256 31.59 6.71 13.44
N LEU A 257 30.90 7.34 12.49
CA LEU A 257 30.70 8.79 12.52
C LEU A 257 29.97 9.23 13.78
N SER A 258 30.47 10.31 14.39
CA SER A 258 29.79 10.97 15.50
C SER A 258 28.47 11.58 15.05
N ASP A 259 27.53 11.67 15.98
CA ASP A 259 26.20 12.22 15.77
C ASP A 259 26.25 13.66 15.21
N LYS A 260 27.18 14.50 15.69
CA LYS A 260 27.39 15.86 15.16
C LYS A 260 27.79 15.87 13.68
N ARG A 261 28.63 14.92 13.25
CA ARG A 261 29.03 14.80 11.83
C ARG A 261 27.90 14.23 10.98
N ARG A 262 27.16 13.24 11.48
CA ARG A 262 25.95 12.71 10.81
C ARG A 262 24.91 13.79 10.59
N LEU A 263 24.68 14.64 11.59
CA LEU A 263 23.69 15.72 11.51
C LEU A 263 23.97 16.73 10.38
N LYS A 264 25.24 17.01 10.09
CA LYS A 264 25.62 17.85 8.93
C LYS A 264 25.06 17.29 7.62
N TRP A 265 25.19 15.99 7.41
CA TRP A 265 24.71 15.31 6.21
C TRP A 265 23.19 15.14 6.20
N ILE A 266 22.59 14.93 7.37
CA ILE A 266 21.13 14.90 7.55
C ILE A 266 20.52 16.26 7.15
N SER A 267 21.10 17.36 7.62
CA SER A 267 20.65 18.72 7.30
C SER A 267 20.77 19.00 5.80
N LYS A 268 21.92 18.65 5.20
CA LYS A 268 22.15 18.82 3.76
C LYS A 268 21.21 17.96 2.90
N ALA A 269 20.89 16.74 3.34
CA ALA A 269 19.95 15.88 2.62
C ALA A 269 18.51 16.43 2.65
N LEU A 270 18.10 17.05 3.76
CA LEU A 270 16.79 17.69 3.87
C LEU A 270 16.69 18.98 3.06
N GLU A 271 17.77 19.76 2.98
CA GLU A 271 17.86 20.92 2.09
C GLU A 271 17.67 20.51 0.63
N LEU A 272 18.42 19.49 0.16
CA LEU A 272 18.23 18.94 -1.18
C LEU A 272 16.84 18.34 -1.41
N GLN A 273 16.23 17.77 -0.35
CA GLN A 273 14.85 17.30 -0.43
C GLN A 273 13.88 18.47 -0.68
N LYS A 274 14.07 19.59 0.02
CA LYS A 274 13.27 20.80 -0.17
C LYS A 274 13.44 21.37 -1.59
N ASP A 275 14.67 21.48 -2.07
CA ASP A 275 14.97 21.97 -3.42
C ASP A 275 14.33 21.08 -4.50
N TYR A 276 14.34 19.77 -4.29
CA TYR A 276 13.65 18.81 -5.15
C TYR A 276 12.12 18.99 -5.10
N GLU A 277 11.53 19.14 -3.90
CA GLU A 277 10.09 19.41 -3.74
C GLU A 277 9.67 20.70 -4.47
N ASP A 278 10.48 21.76 -4.40
CA ASP A 278 10.24 23.03 -5.07
C ASP A 278 10.41 22.92 -6.59
N SER A 279 11.45 22.22 -7.06
CA SER A 279 11.67 21.93 -8.49
C SER A 279 10.54 21.07 -9.07
N MET A 280 10.09 20.05 -8.33
CA MET A 280 8.96 19.21 -8.72
C MET A 280 7.64 20.00 -8.77
N ARG A 281 7.44 20.97 -7.87
CA ARG A 281 6.27 21.85 -7.89
C ARG A 281 6.26 22.71 -9.16
N ALA A 282 7.38 23.34 -9.49
CA ALA A 282 7.53 24.12 -10.73
C ALA A 282 7.33 23.24 -11.97
N TYR A 283 7.84 22.00 -11.95
CA TYR A 283 7.66 21.03 -13.03
C TYR A 283 6.19 20.64 -13.24
N HIS A 284 5.45 20.37 -12.16
CA HIS A 284 4.01 20.08 -12.21
C HIS A 284 3.19 21.28 -12.69
N GLU A 285 3.56 22.50 -12.30
CA GLU A 285 2.92 23.73 -12.79
C GLU A 285 3.15 23.93 -14.29
N ALA A 286 4.36 23.64 -14.78
CA ALA A 286 4.69 23.69 -16.20
C ALA A 286 4.08 22.54 -17.02
N HIS A 287 3.70 21.42 -16.39
CA HIS A 287 3.16 20.22 -17.04
C HIS A 287 1.87 19.70 -16.35
N PRO A 288 0.73 20.40 -16.51
CA PRO A 288 -0.53 20.05 -15.82
C PRO A 288 -1.07 18.63 -16.12
N ASP A 289 -0.69 18.05 -17.27
CA ASP A 289 -1.15 16.73 -17.71
C ASP A 289 -0.45 15.56 -17.00
N ILE A 290 0.72 15.78 -16.38
CA ILE A 290 1.50 14.76 -15.66
C ILE A 290 1.07 14.75 -14.19
N THR A 291 -0.09 14.15 -13.93
CA THR A 291 -0.54 13.90 -12.55
C THR A 291 0.02 12.57 -12.07
N SER A 292 1.30 12.52 -11.72
CA SER A 292 1.88 11.42 -10.96
C SER A 292 2.22 11.88 -9.55
N GLU A 293 1.28 11.73 -8.62
CA GLU A 293 1.59 11.71 -7.18
C GLU A 293 2.35 10.42 -6.85
N ASP A 294 3.63 10.39 -7.21
CA ASP A 294 4.55 9.41 -6.67
C ASP A 294 4.91 9.87 -5.25
N HIS A 295 4.40 9.14 -4.24
CA HIS A 295 4.71 9.43 -2.85
C HIS A 295 6.22 9.37 -2.62
N VAL A 296 6.85 10.54 -2.43
CA VAL A 296 8.30 10.65 -2.20
C VAL A 296 8.63 9.95 -0.89
N ARG A 297 9.39 8.85 -0.96
CA ARG A 297 9.88 8.15 0.24
C ARG A 297 10.77 9.12 1.04
N SER A 298 10.63 9.11 2.36
CA SER A 298 11.47 9.90 3.28
C SER A 298 12.96 9.68 2.99
N VAL A 299 13.70 10.78 2.79
CA VAL A 299 15.16 10.77 2.54
C VAL A 299 15.94 10.31 3.79
N LEU A 300 15.34 10.49 4.97
CA LEU A 300 15.90 10.07 6.25
C LEU A 300 15.39 8.71 6.69
N THR A 301 16.30 7.90 7.24
CA THR A 301 15.99 6.71 8.02
C THR A 301 15.36 7.05 9.37
N LYS A 302 14.77 6.06 10.05
CA LYS A 302 14.18 6.24 11.39
C LYS A 302 15.21 6.73 12.42
N ALA A 303 16.44 6.22 12.36
CA ALA A 303 17.51 6.61 13.27
C ALA A 303 18.01 8.03 13.00
N GLU A 304 18.16 8.42 11.73
CA GLU A 304 18.55 9.79 11.34
C GLU A 304 17.47 10.81 11.70
N ARG A 305 16.19 10.46 11.51
CA ARG A 305 15.06 11.30 11.95
C ARG A 305 15.08 11.48 13.46
N GLN A 306 15.25 10.41 14.23
CA GLN A 306 15.36 10.50 15.69
C GLN A 306 16.57 11.34 16.13
N LEU A 307 17.70 11.24 15.41
CA LEU A 307 18.86 12.05 15.70
C LEU A 307 18.59 13.54 15.43
N LYS A 308 17.92 13.86 14.32
CA LYS A 308 17.48 15.23 14.01
C LYS A 308 16.50 15.75 15.06
N ASP A 309 15.44 14.99 15.36
CA ASP A 309 14.42 15.34 16.36
C ASP A 309 15.06 15.66 17.73
N LYS A 310 16.04 14.86 18.16
CA LYS A 310 16.80 15.11 19.40
C LYS A 310 17.58 16.42 19.36
N PHE A 311 18.18 16.76 18.22
CA PHE A 311 18.98 17.98 18.08
C PHE A 311 18.10 19.23 18.01
N ASP A 312 16.96 19.15 17.33
CA ASP A 312 15.98 20.24 17.23
C ASP A 312 15.24 20.48 18.56
N GLY A 313 15.46 19.62 19.57
CA GLY A 313 14.78 19.72 20.86
C GLY A 313 13.34 19.22 20.81
N ARG A 314 12.94 18.46 19.78
CA ARG A 314 11.62 17.86 19.69
C ARG A 314 11.44 16.89 20.86
N PRO A 315 10.41 17.07 21.70
CA PRO A 315 10.18 16.19 22.85
C PRO A 315 9.97 14.73 22.41
N THR A 316 10.51 13.79 23.18
CA THR A 316 10.35 12.36 22.91
C THR A 316 9.06 11.84 23.56
N LYS A 317 8.26 11.09 22.80
CA LYS A 317 7.02 10.48 23.32
C LYS A 317 7.30 9.58 24.52
N PRO A 318 6.62 9.77 25.66
CA PRO A 318 6.81 8.92 26.82
C PRO A 318 6.21 7.52 26.58
N PRO A 319 6.64 6.50 27.35
CA PRO A 319 6.04 5.17 27.31
C PRO A 319 4.51 5.22 27.51
N PRO A 320 3.73 4.38 26.80
CA PRO A 320 2.26 4.55 26.69
C PRO A 320 1.47 4.13 27.93
N ASN A 321 2.04 3.31 28.81
CA ASN A 321 1.39 2.82 30.02
C ASN A 321 2.40 2.64 31.17
N GLY A 322 1.91 2.42 32.40
CA GLY A 322 2.74 2.24 33.59
C GLY A 322 3.72 1.06 33.50
N TYR A 323 3.33 -0.05 32.85
CA TYR A 323 4.23 -1.20 32.65
C TYR A 323 5.40 -0.86 31.72
N SER A 324 5.14 -0.22 30.58
CA SER A 324 6.18 0.21 29.65
C SER A 324 7.11 1.26 30.27
N LEU A 325 6.58 2.12 31.14
CA LEU A 325 7.40 3.06 31.90
C LEU A 325 8.32 2.33 32.88
N TYR A 326 7.79 1.36 33.61
CA TYR A 326 8.58 0.51 34.50
C TYR A 326 9.68 -0.24 33.74
N CYS A 327 9.36 -0.85 32.59
CA CYS A 327 10.34 -1.51 31.74
C CYS A 327 11.43 -0.54 31.29
N ALA A 328 11.06 0.66 30.84
CA ALA A 328 12.02 1.66 30.38
C ALA A 328 12.99 2.10 31.50
N GLU A 329 12.49 2.28 32.73
CA GLU A 329 13.31 2.67 33.87
C GLU A 329 14.23 1.51 34.32
N LEU A 330 13.73 0.28 34.33
CA LEU A 330 14.50 -0.90 34.71
C LEU A 330 15.59 -1.26 33.69
N MET A 331 15.33 -1.06 32.39
CA MET A 331 16.31 -1.31 31.31
C MET A 331 17.54 -0.40 31.37
N ILE A 332 17.43 0.78 31.97
CA ILE A 332 18.55 1.71 32.15
C ILE A 332 19.54 1.18 33.19
N ASN A 333 19.03 0.43 34.18
CA ASN A 333 19.82 -0.06 35.32
C ASN A 333 20.46 -1.43 35.08
N MET A 334 20.00 -2.18 34.07
CA MET A 334 20.57 -3.47 33.68
C MET A 334 21.18 -3.35 32.29
N LYS A 335 22.38 -2.77 32.17
CA LYS A 335 23.03 -2.59 30.84
C LYS A 335 23.75 -3.84 30.34
N ASP A 336 24.13 -4.72 31.25
CA ASP A 336 24.97 -5.91 30.94
C ASP A 336 24.15 -7.15 30.58
N VAL A 337 22.82 -7.07 30.60
CA VAL A 337 21.90 -8.16 30.29
C VAL A 337 21.36 -7.98 28.85
N PRO A 338 21.34 -9.03 28.00
CA PRO A 338 20.78 -8.96 26.65
C PRO A 338 19.36 -8.40 26.62
N SER A 339 19.01 -7.63 25.57
CA SER A 339 17.73 -6.90 25.51
C SER A 339 16.48 -7.78 25.60
N THR A 340 16.57 -8.99 25.06
CA THR A 340 15.51 -10.01 25.13
C THR A 340 15.30 -10.49 26.56
N GLU A 341 16.38 -10.80 27.27
CA GLU A 341 16.37 -11.20 28.68
C GLU A 341 15.90 -10.08 29.60
N ARG A 342 16.32 -8.82 29.34
CA ARG A 342 15.84 -7.65 30.09
C ARG A 342 14.33 -7.53 30.06
N MET A 343 13.69 -7.78 28.91
CA MET A 343 12.24 -7.73 28.78
C MET A 343 11.56 -8.83 29.61
N VAL A 344 12.11 -10.05 29.61
CA VAL A 344 11.61 -11.17 30.42
C VAL A 344 11.69 -10.84 31.91
N LEU A 345 12.81 -10.27 32.37
CA LEU A 345 12.99 -9.80 33.74
C LEU A 345 11.98 -8.70 34.11
N CYS A 346 11.77 -7.72 33.24
CA CYS A 346 10.79 -6.65 33.45
C CYS A 346 9.37 -7.23 33.64
N SER A 347 8.97 -8.21 32.81
CA SER A 347 7.68 -8.90 32.95
C SER A 347 7.59 -9.68 34.27
N LYS A 348 8.64 -10.42 34.65
CA LYS A 348 8.67 -11.20 35.90
C LYS A 348 8.54 -10.29 37.12
N GLN A 349 9.32 -9.21 37.19
CA GLN A 349 9.27 -8.29 38.32
C GLN A 349 7.95 -7.49 38.35
N TRP A 350 7.41 -7.10 37.20
CA TRP A 350 6.09 -6.45 37.16
C TRP A 350 4.97 -7.32 37.71
N LYS A 351 5.00 -8.64 37.47
CA LYS A 351 4.02 -9.57 38.06
C LYS A 351 4.12 -9.61 39.58
N MET A 352 5.33 -9.53 40.13
CA MET A 352 5.61 -9.54 41.57
C MET A 352 5.29 -8.21 42.28
N LEU A 353 5.16 -7.10 41.55
CA LEU A 353 4.78 -5.80 42.11
C LEU A 353 3.34 -5.77 42.63
N THR A 354 3.14 -5.08 43.74
CA THR A 354 1.82 -4.82 44.33
C THR A 354 0.99 -3.89 43.44
N GLN A 355 -0.34 -3.93 43.59
CA GLN A 355 -1.21 -3.04 42.82
C GLN A 355 -0.92 -1.55 43.10
N LYS A 356 -0.61 -1.21 44.35
CA LYS A 356 -0.23 0.15 44.76
C LYS A 356 1.00 0.66 44.00
N GLU A 357 2.01 -0.18 43.81
CA GLU A 357 3.21 0.17 43.05
C GLU A 357 2.90 0.31 41.56
N LYS A 358 2.08 -0.59 41.00
CA LYS A 358 1.62 -0.50 39.61
C LYS A 358 0.86 0.80 39.34
N ASP A 359 -0.02 1.20 40.26
CA ASP A 359 -0.77 2.45 40.18
C ASP A 359 0.15 3.69 40.28
N MET A 360 1.22 3.62 41.08
CA MET A 360 2.24 4.68 41.09
C MET A 360 2.93 4.85 39.73
N PHE A 361 3.31 3.74 39.07
CA PHE A 361 3.88 3.80 37.73
C PHE A 361 2.88 4.31 36.68
N GLN A 362 1.61 3.93 36.80
CA GLN A 362 0.55 4.45 35.94
C GLN A 362 0.38 5.97 36.10
N LYS A 363 0.33 6.47 37.35
CA LYS A 363 0.25 7.91 37.64
C LYS A 363 1.47 8.67 37.13
N ARG A 364 2.68 8.11 37.26
CA ARG A 364 3.92 8.70 36.73
C ARG A 364 3.93 8.75 35.20
N CYS A 365 3.39 7.71 34.54
CA CYS A 365 3.23 7.68 33.09
C CYS A 365 2.27 8.80 32.62
N GLU A 366 1.13 8.96 33.28
CA GLU A 366 0.19 10.05 32.98
C GLU A 366 0.80 11.44 33.21
N GLN A 367 1.60 11.61 34.25
CA GLN A 367 2.32 12.86 34.49
C GLN A 367 3.36 13.14 33.40
N LYS A 368 4.17 12.14 33.01
CA LYS A 368 5.12 12.27 31.90
C LYS A 368 4.42 12.57 30.57
N LYS A 369 3.22 12.02 30.34
CA LYS A 369 2.39 12.33 29.16
C LYS A 369 1.93 13.80 29.17
N LYS A 370 1.42 14.30 30.29
CA LYS A 370 1.05 15.72 30.43
C LYS A 370 2.26 16.64 30.22
N GLN A 371 3.42 16.27 30.77
CA GLN A 371 4.65 17.03 30.58
C GLN A 371 5.07 17.06 29.10
N TYR A 372 5.01 15.91 28.42
CA TYR A 372 5.26 15.81 26.99
C TYR A 372 4.32 16.68 26.17
N ASP A 373 3.02 16.71 26.48
CA ASP A 373 2.04 17.53 25.76
C ASP A 373 2.38 19.04 25.90
N ILE A 374 2.79 19.48 27.11
CA ILE A 374 3.24 20.86 27.37
C ILE A 374 4.52 21.18 26.59
N ASP A 375 5.52 20.31 26.67
CA ASP A 375 6.81 20.54 26.01
C ASP A 375 6.67 20.49 24.48
N LEU A 376 5.78 19.62 23.97
CA LEU A 376 5.47 19.53 22.54
C LEU A 376 4.79 20.82 22.08
N GLN A 377 3.87 21.35 22.87
CA GLN A 377 3.23 22.63 22.55
C GLN A 377 4.24 23.77 22.52
N ARG A 378 5.14 23.87 23.52
CA ARG A 378 6.21 24.88 23.51
C ARG A 378 7.14 24.74 22.30
N PHE A 379 7.48 23.51 21.93
CA PHE A 379 8.27 23.24 20.73
C PHE A 379 7.54 23.71 19.46
N LEU A 380 6.25 23.39 19.32
CA LEU A 380 5.45 23.88 18.20
C LEU A 380 5.40 25.42 18.17
N GLU A 381 5.25 26.08 19.31
CA GLU A 381 5.25 27.55 19.39
C GLU A 381 6.60 28.17 18.99
N SER A 382 7.71 27.45 19.15
CA SER A 382 9.05 27.89 18.75
C SER A 382 9.37 27.72 17.26
N LEU A 383 8.57 26.94 16.52
CA LEU A 383 8.80 26.66 15.10
C LEU A 383 8.11 27.68 14.17
N PRO A 384 8.66 27.95 12.98
CA PRO A 384 7.99 28.70 11.91
C PRO A 384 6.66 28.06 11.50
N GLU A 385 5.69 28.86 11.05
CA GLU A 385 4.32 28.41 10.74
C GLU A 385 4.24 27.21 9.79
N GLU A 386 5.07 27.21 8.74
CA GLU A 386 5.17 26.13 7.76
C GLU A 386 5.69 24.82 8.38
N GLU A 387 6.62 24.92 9.33
CA GLU A 387 7.17 23.75 10.04
C GLU A 387 6.20 23.24 11.12
N ARG A 388 5.46 24.14 11.77
CA ARG A 388 4.40 23.76 12.74
C ARG A 388 3.35 22.87 12.09
N ASP A 389 2.85 23.27 10.92
CA ASP A 389 1.83 22.52 10.20
C ASP A 389 2.35 21.16 9.71
N ARG A 390 3.62 21.08 9.30
CA ARG A 390 4.28 19.81 8.97
C ARG A 390 4.36 18.89 10.19
N VAL A 391 4.84 19.39 11.33
CA VAL A 391 4.97 18.59 12.57
C VAL A 391 3.60 18.15 13.11
N LEU A 392 2.59 19.02 13.08
CA LEU A 392 1.21 18.68 13.47
C LEU A 392 0.61 17.60 12.57
N SER A 393 0.88 17.66 11.27
CA SER A 393 0.46 16.64 10.30
C SER A 393 1.15 15.29 10.57
N GLU A 394 2.45 15.29 10.85
CA GLU A 394 3.20 14.08 11.24
C GLU A 394 2.68 13.47 12.55
N GLU A 395 2.39 14.29 13.56
CA GLU A 395 1.83 13.85 14.86
C GLU A 395 0.45 13.20 14.68
N LYS A 396 -0.41 13.78 13.85
CA LYS A 396 -1.74 13.25 13.52
C LYS A 396 -1.67 11.91 12.79
N LEU A 397 -0.69 11.71 11.92
CA LEU A 397 -0.46 10.43 11.23
C LEU A 397 0.22 9.38 12.14
N GLY A 398 1.06 9.81 13.08
CA GLY A 398 1.78 8.95 14.02
C GLY A 398 0.89 8.28 15.07
N GLY A 399 -0.26 8.89 15.42
CA GLY A 399 -1.22 8.35 16.39
C GLY A 399 -1.92 7.05 15.95
N SER A 400 -2.09 6.83 14.65
CA SER A 400 -2.76 5.62 14.11
C SER A 400 -1.81 4.44 13.85
N LYS A 401 -0.49 4.63 13.96
CA LYS A 401 0.51 3.62 13.57
C LYS A 401 1.10 2.80 14.73
N LEU A 402 0.80 3.15 15.98
CA LEU A 402 1.38 2.48 17.17
C LEU A 402 0.67 1.18 17.59
N ASN A 403 -0.29 0.68 16.81
CA ASN A 403 -1.06 -0.52 17.18
C ASN A 403 -0.89 -1.72 16.25
N MET A 404 0.19 -1.81 15.46
CA MET A 404 0.52 -3.01 14.69
C MET A 404 2.02 -3.29 14.73
N GLY A 405 2.41 -4.12 15.70
CA GLY A 405 3.65 -4.89 15.64
C GLY A 405 3.33 -6.30 15.14
N VAL A 406 3.48 -6.53 13.84
CA VAL A 406 4.01 -7.75 13.21
C VAL A 406 4.46 -7.34 11.81
N THR A 407 5.68 -7.72 11.48
CA THR A 407 6.33 -7.52 10.18
C THR A 407 5.52 -8.13 9.04
N ALA A 408 5.13 -7.31 8.07
CA ALA A 408 4.83 -7.75 6.72
C ALA A 408 5.64 -6.89 5.74
N SER A 409 6.48 -7.56 4.96
CA SER A 409 7.41 -7.04 3.96
C SER A 409 6.70 -6.20 2.88
N PRO A 410 7.29 -5.09 2.38
CA PRO A 410 6.65 -4.23 1.38
C PRO A 410 6.99 -4.71 -0.03
N HIS A 411 6.40 -5.82 -0.46
CA HIS A 411 6.22 -6.07 -1.88
C HIS A 411 4.74 -6.37 -2.16
N ARG A 412 4.22 -5.63 -3.14
CA ARG A 412 2.88 -5.70 -3.75
C ARG A 412 1.85 -4.67 -3.25
N ALA A 413 2.11 -3.41 -3.54
CA ALA A 413 1.04 -2.42 -3.69
C ALA A 413 0.73 -2.25 -5.18
N LYS A 414 -0.49 -2.65 -5.57
CA LYS A 414 -1.13 -2.21 -6.81
C LYS A 414 -1.72 -0.82 -6.54
N SER A 415 -1.38 0.16 -7.37
CA SER A 415 -2.02 1.47 -7.39
C SER A 415 -3.47 1.35 -7.88
N PRO A 416 -4.43 2.09 -7.30
CA PRO A 416 -5.69 2.41 -7.95
C PRO A 416 -5.61 3.83 -8.54
N SER A 417 -5.90 3.93 -9.84
CA SER A 417 -6.05 5.18 -10.58
C SER A 417 -7.29 5.96 -10.11
N VAL A 418 -7.11 7.26 -9.89
CA VAL A 418 -8.17 8.27 -9.86
C VAL A 418 -7.97 9.18 -11.07
N LYS A 419 -9.03 9.47 -11.84
CA LYS A 419 -9.27 10.80 -12.41
C LYS A 419 -10.76 11.00 -12.71
N GLU A 420 -11.32 12.03 -12.08
CA GLU A 420 -12.42 12.90 -12.55
C GLU A 420 -12.05 13.54 -13.91
N ARG A 421 -12.91 14.16 -14.74
CA ARG A 421 -14.37 14.38 -14.93
C ARG A 421 -14.48 15.40 -16.09
N CYS A 422 -15.47 15.34 -16.98
CA CYS A 422 -16.30 16.49 -17.44
C CYS A 422 -17.23 16.20 -18.62
N ARG A 423 -18.30 17.02 -18.68
CA ARG A 423 -19.49 17.06 -19.57
C ARG A 423 -19.14 17.65 -20.96
N GLU A 424 -19.95 17.56 -22.02
CA GLU A 424 -21.30 18.15 -22.18
C GLU A 424 -22.00 17.77 -23.53
N ALA A 425 -23.32 18.04 -23.58
CA ALA A 425 -24.23 18.30 -24.73
C ALA A 425 -25.18 17.17 -25.25
N GLU A 426 -26.49 17.44 -25.04
CA GLU A 426 -27.74 16.83 -25.60
C GLU A 426 -27.99 17.35 -27.05
N PRO A 427 -28.88 16.77 -27.92
CA PRO A 427 -30.32 16.56 -27.64
C PRO A 427 -31.09 15.35 -28.27
N VAL A 428 -32.07 14.86 -27.49
CA VAL A 428 -33.51 14.58 -27.79
C VAL A 428 -33.93 13.70 -29.00
N THR A 429 -34.61 12.56 -28.76
CA THR A 429 -36.02 12.22 -29.16
C THR A 429 -36.47 10.79 -28.75
N TRP A 430 -37.78 10.54 -28.81
CA TRP A 430 -38.64 9.73 -27.94
C TRP A 430 -38.94 8.24 -28.34
N VAL A 431 -38.91 7.31 -27.34
CA VAL A 431 -39.98 6.38 -26.79
C VAL A 431 -40.71 5.36 -27.73
N PRO A 432 -41.33 4.20 -27.30
CA PRO A 432 -41.25 3.32 -26.10
C PRO A 432 -41.17 1.77 -26.37
N ALA A 433 -40.99 1.02 -25.27
CA ALA A 433 -41.77 -0.17 -24.83
C ALA A 433 -41.04 -1.53 -24.74
N GLY A 434 -40.84 -1.97 -23.48
CA GLY A 434 -40.56 -3.37 -23.12
C GLY A 434 -39.78 -3.50 -21.80
N SER A 435 -40.46 -3.78 -20.68
CA SER A 435 -39.85 -4.18 -19.38
C SER A 435 -40.80 -5.18 -18.69
N PRO A 436 -40.42 -5.90 -17.60
CA PRO A 436 -39.11 -6.01 -16.95
C PRO A 436 -38.74 -7.47 -16.53
N ARG A 437 -37.45 -7.76 -16.27
CA ARG A 437 -37.05 -8.67 -15.18
C ARG A 437 -35.63 -8.36 -14.68
N ASP A 438 -35.55 -8.36 -13.36
CA ASP A 438 -34.61 -7.69 -12.45
C ASP A 438 -33.28 -8.46 -12.31
N ARG A 439 -32.14 -7.84 -12.65
CA ARG A 439 -30.81 -8.20 -12.12
C ARG A 439 -30.16 -6.94 -11.58
N ARG A 440 -30.16 -6.82 -10.26
CA ARG A 440 -29.62 -5.68 -9.51
C ARG A 440 -28.10 -5.79 -9.40
N ASP A 441 -27.42 -4.94 -10.14
CA ASP A 441 -26.05 -4.50 -9.88
C ASP A 441 -25.98 -3.66 -8.59
N GLY A 442 -25.14 -4.10 -7.66
CA GLY A 442 -24.81 -3.37 -6.43
C GLY A 442 -23.69 -2.35 -6.66
N LYS A 443 -24.10 -1.11 -6.92
CA LYS A 443 -23.31 0.13 -6.84
C LYS A 443 -22.31 0.12 -5.67
N LYS A 444 -21.09 0.64 -5.91
CA LYS A 444 -20.16 1.16 -4.90
C LYS A 444 -20.90 2.15 -3.98
N LEU A 445 -21.45 1.66 -2.87
CA LEU A 445 -21.78 2.48 -1.71
C LEU A 445 -20.46 2.81 -0.99
N GLY A 446 -20.35 4.04 -0.46
CA GLY A 446 -19.28 4.40 0.46
C GLY A 446 -19.13 3.33 1.54
N LYS A 447 -17.89 2.98 1.89
CA LYS A 447 -17.58 1.86 2.80
C LYS A 447 -18.38 2.02 4.10
N LEU A 448 -19.44 1.21 4.21
CA LEU A 448 -20.08 0.94 5.50
C LEU A 448 -19.07 0.22 6.39
N PRO A 449 -19.16 0.34 7.72
CA PRO A 449 -18.31 -0.42 8.63
C PRO A 449 -18.48 -1.91 8.33
N GLU A 450 -17.41 -2.71 8.44
CA GLU A 450 -17.49 -4.16 8.18
C GLU A 450 -18.48 -4.78 9.16
N THR A 451 -19.48 -5.52 8.64
CA THR A 451 -20.54 -6.11 9.45
C THR A 451 -19.96 -6.99 10.56
N PRO A 452 -20.54 -6.94 11.77
CA PRO A 452 -19.97 -7.60 12.93
C PRO A 452 -19.96 -9.12 12.73
N LYS A 453 -18.83 -9.76 13.08
CA LYS A 453 -18.61 -11.20 12.90
C LYS A 453 -19.28 -11.97 14.04
N THR A 454 -19.88 -13.10 13.71
CA THR A 454 -20.41 -14.04 14.70
C THR A 454 -19.27 -14.73 15.47
N ALA A 455 -19.59 -15.29 16.63
CA ALA A 455 -18.63 -16.03 17.44
C ALA A 455 -17.99 -17.20 16.66
N GLU A 456 -18.79 -17.85 15.81
CA GLU A 456 -18.34 -18.94 14.94
C GLU A 456 -17.36 -18.44 13.88
N GLU A 457 -17.73 -17.41 13.11
CA GLU A 457 -16.88 -16.86 12.05
C GLU A 457 -15.54 -16.35 12.57
N MET A 458 -15.53 -15.80 13.78
CA MET A 458 -14.33 -15.27 14.40
C MET A 458 -13.41 -16.37 14.92
N TRP A 459 -13.96 -17.47 15.44
CA TRP A 459 -13.17 -18.67 15.73
C TRP A 459 -12.64 -19.29 14.43
N GLN A 460 -13.51 -19.45 13.43
CA GLN A 460 -13.15 -19.99 12.12
C GLN A 460 -11.97 -19.19 11.51
N HIS A 461 -12.01 -17.86 11.56
CA HIS A 461 -10.94 -17.01 11.04
C HIS A 461 -9.58 -17.20 11.74
N THR A 462 -9.57 -17.64 13.01
CA THR A 462 -8.32 -17.92 13.73
C THR A 462 -7.71 -19.28 13.42
N VAL A 463 -8.53 -20.27 13.04
CA VAL A 463 -8.08 -21.65 12.79
C VAL A 463 -8.09 -22.03 11.30
N ILE A 464 -8.56 -21.14 10.42
CA ILE A 464 -8.69 -21.42 8.98
C ILE A 464 -7.34 -21.76 8.32
N GLY A 465 -6.23 -21.20 8.81
CA GLY A 465 -4.89 -21.53 8.32
C GLY A 465 -4.53 -22.99 8.59
N ASP A 466 -4.73 -23.45 9.82
CA ASP A 466 -4.41 -24.81 10.26
C ASP A 466 -5.30 -25.85 9.56
N TYR A 467 -6.59 -25.53 9.40
CA TYR A 467 -7.52 -26.40 8.69
C TYR A 467 -7.24 -26.42 7.18
N LEU A 468 -6.85 -25.31 6.56
CA LEU A 468 -6.43 -25.32 5.15
C LEU A 468 -5.14 -26.15 4.94
N ALA A 469 -4.18 -26.09 5.88
CA ALA A 469 -3.00 -26.94 5.85
C ALA A 469 -3.35 -28.42 5.99
N LYS A 470 -4.24 -28.77 6.94
CA LYS A 470 -4.70 -30.15 7.20
C LYS A 470 -5.44 -30.77 6.00
N TYR A 471 -6.17 -29.97 5.24
CA TYR A 471 -6.95 -30.44 4.07
C TYR A 471 -6.32 -30.10 2.72
N ARG A 472 -4.99 -29.92 2.64
CA ARG A 472 -4.26 -29.65 1.37
C ARG A 472 -4.85 -28.49 0.56
N SER A 473 -5.23 -27.39 1.23
CA SER A 473 -5.87 -26.20 0.65
C SER A 473 -7.27 -26.42 0.06
N ASP A 474 -7.93 -27.55 0.33
CA ASP A 474 -9.35 -27.76 0.00
C ASP A 474 -10.24 -26.94 0.95
N ARG A 475 -10.64 -25.75 0.47
CA ARG A 475 -11.42 -24.78 1.25
C ARG A 475 -12.78 -25.32 1.69
N ARG A 476 -13.43 -26.19 0.89
CA ARG A 476 -14.76 -26.73 1.27
C ARG A 476 -14.65 -27.76 2.36
N LYS A 477 -13.67 -28.67 2.27
CA LYS A 477 -13.43 -29.68 3.32
C LYS A 477 -12.95 -29.05 4.62
N ALA A 478 -12.08 -28.05 4.54
CA ALA A 478 -11.65 -27.27 5.70
C ALA A 478 -12.85 -26.59 6.39
N GLN A 479 -13.73 -25.92 5.64
CA GLN A 479 -14.92 -25.27 6.19
C GLN A 479 -15.89 -26.27 6.84
N ALA A 480 -16.19 -27.40 6.18
CA ALA A 480 -17.07 -28.42 6.75
C ALA A 480 -16.51 -29.02 8.05
N ALA A 481 -15.20 -29.28 8.11
CA ALA A 481 -14.56 -29.78 9.32
C ALA A 481 -14.54 -28.74 10.45
N MET A 482 -14.42 -27.45 10.12
CA MET A 482 -14.50 -26.36 11.10
C MET A 482 -15.92 -26.24 11.67
N GLU A 483 -16.97 -26.31 10.84
CA GLU A 483 -18.37 -26.30 11.32
C GLU A 483 -18.66 -27.45 12.28
N VAL A 484 -18.14 -28.65 11.99
CA VAL A 484 -18.29 -29.82 12.87
C VAL A 484 -17.57 -29.58 14.21
N ALA A 485 -16.32 -29.12 14.17
CA ALA A 485 -15.55 -28.81 15.37
C ALA A 485 -16.18 -27.69 16.21
N TRP A 486 -16.79 -26.68 15.57
CA TRP A 486 -17.55 -25.64 16.28
C TRP A 486 -18.80 -26.21 16.96
N LYS A 487 -19.53 -27.10 16.30
CA LYS A 487 -20.71 -27.74 16.89
C LYS A 487 -20.35 -28.59 18.09
N SER A 488 -19.25 -29.36 18.01
CA SER A 488 -18.76 -30.21 19.11
C SER A 488 -18.06 -29.44 20.25
N MET A 489 -17.68 -28.18 20.04
CA MET A 489 -16.99 -27.36 21.03
C MET A 489 -17.84 -27.07 22.26
N GLU A 490 -17.23 -27.13 23.44
CA GLU A 490 -17.92 -26.97 24.71
C GLU A 490 -18.39 -25.53 24.93
N LYS A 491 -19.46 -25.37 25.73
CA LYS A 491 -20.01 -24.05 26.08
C LYS A 491 -18.95 -23.12 26.69
N LYS A 492 -18.04 -23.66 27.51
CA LYS A 492 -16.97 -22.89 28.18
C LYS A 492 -15.96 -22.28 27.18
N GLU A 493 -15.66 -22.99 26.11
CA GLU A 493 -14.74 -22.55 25.06
C GLU A 493 -15.41 -21.53 24.14
N LYS A 494 -16.69 -21.74 23.83
CA LYS A 494 -17.53 -20.79 23.06
C LYS A 494 -17.66 -19.43 23.72
N ILE A 495 -17.66 -19.34 25.06
CA ILE A 495 -17.77 -18.07 25.81
C ILE A 495 -16.69 -17.06 25.37
N THR A 496 -15.47 -17.52 25.11
CA THR A 496 -14.37 -16.63 24.71
C THR A 496 -14.64 -15.96 23.36
N TRP A 497 -15.18 -16.71 22.40
CA TRP A 497 -15.56 -16.23 21.08
C TRP A 497 -16.84 -15.40 21.11
N ILE A 498 -17.80 -15.74 21.97
CA ILE A 498 -19.00 -14.92 22.21
C ILE A 498 -18.61 -13.53 22.76
N LYS A 499 -17.66 -13.47 23.71
CA LYS A 499 -17.16 -12.19 24.26
C LYS A 499 -16.48 -11.34 23.19
N LYS A 500 -15.59 -11.93 22.38
CA LYS A 500 -14.92 -11.23 21.29
C LYS A 500 -15.93 -10.75 20.21
N ALA A 501 -17.03 -11.49 19.96
CA ALA A 501 -18.03 -11.12 18.95
C ALA A 501 -18.89 -9.96 19.46
N ALA A 502 -19.18 -9.93 20.76
CA ALA A 502 -19.81 -8.80 21.42
C ALA A 502 -18.92 -7.54 21.43
N GLU A 503 -17.59 -7.70 21.43
CA GLU A 503 -16.65 -6.58 21.27
C GLU A 503 -16.58 -6.07 19.83
N ASP A 504 -16.60 -6.96 18.84
CA ASP A 504 -16.69 -6.60 17.42
C ASP A 504 -18.02 -5.91 17.08
N GLN A 505 -19.11 -6.34 17.73
CA GLN A 505 -20.40 -5.65 17.70
C GLN A 505 -20.29 -4.21 18.23
N LYS A 506 -19.58 -4.00 19.34
CA LYS A 506 -19.34 -2.65 19.89
C LYS A 506 -18.44 -1.80 18.99
N ARG A 507 -17.43 -2.40 18.35
CA ARG A 507 -16.62 -1.71 17.32
C ARG A 507 -17.52 -1.25 16.18
N TYR A 508 -18.34 -2.13 15.63
CA TYR A 508 -19.27 -1.81 14.55
C TYR A 508 -20.22 -0.68 14.93
N GLU A 509 -20.83 -0.74 16.11
CA GLU A 509 -21.72 0.31 16.62
C GLU A 509 -21.00 1.65 16.82
N LYS A 510 -19.75 1.62 17.29
CA LYS A 510 -18.90 2.80 17.47
C LYS A 510 -18.50 3.42 16.13
N GLU A 511 -18.06 2.63 15.16
CA GLU A 511 -17.72 3.10 13.81
C GLU A 511 -18.95 3.65 13.08
N LEU A 512 -20.13 3.04 13.28
CA LEU A 512 -21.39 3.52 12.72
C LEU A 512 -21.82 4.85 13.37
N LEU A 513 -21.57 5.03 14.66
CA LEU A 513 -21.77 6.31 15.36
C LEU A 513 -20.78 7.38 14.89
N GLU A 514 -19.53 7.00 14.62
CA GLU A 514 -18.47 7.86 14.11
C GLU A 514 -18.76 8.32 12.67
N MET A 515 -19.24 7.42 11.80
CA MET A 515 -19.67 7.79 10.44
C MET A 515 -20.99 8.55 10.39
N ARG A 516 -21.82 8.47 11.44
CA ARG A 516 -23.01 9.32 11.58
C ARG A 516 -22.64 10.77 11.94
N THR A 517 -21.37 11.05 12.26
CA THR A 517 -20.85 12.41 12.28
C THR A 517 -20.37 12.80 10.87
N PRO A 518 -20.97 13.81 10.22
CA PRO A 518 -20.55 14.16 8.87
C PRO A 518 -19.17 14.82 8.90
N ALA A 519 -18.21 14.19 8.21
CA ALA A 519 -17.06 14.86 7.65
C ALA A 519 -17.54 15.79 6.52
N ALA A 520 -17.51 17.10 6.77
CA ALA A 520 -17.66 18.12 5.74
C ALA A 520 -16.84 19.34 6.13
N GLY A 521 -15.87 19.68 5.29
CA GLY A 521 -15.28 21.00 5.21
C GLY A 521 -16.37 22.01 4.80
N GLN A 522 -17.05 22.55 5.79
CA GLN A 522 -17.43 23.95 5.88
C GLN A 522 -17.38 24.22 7.37
N LYS A 523 -16.52 25.15 7.81
CA LYS A 523 -16.51 25.61 9.20
C LYS A 523 -17.96 25.98 9.54
N LYS A 524 -18.63 25.19 10.37
CA LYS A 524 -19.77 25.71 11.13
C LYS A 524 -19.18 26.87 11.92
N PRO A 525 -19.66 28.12 11.76
CA PRO A 525 -19.25 29.19 12.65
C PRO A 525 -19.62 28.71 14.05
N LYS A 526 -18.59 28.48 14.87
CA LYS A 526 -18.77 28.07 16.26
C LYS A 526 -19.01 29.37 16.99
N PHE A 527 -20.28 29.73 17.16
CA PHE A 527 -20.62 30.94 17.87
C PHE A 527 -20.47 30.68 19.37
N ASP A 528 -19.40 31.20 19.95
CA ASP A 528 -19.16 31.08 21.40
C ASP A 528 -20.23 31.86 22.19
N GLY A 529 -20.72 31.26 23.26
CA GLY A 529 -21.76 31.83 24.11
C GLY A 529 -23.22 31.64 23.64
N GLU A 530 -23.49 30.85 22.58
CA GLU A 530 -24.88 30.53 22.19
C GLU A 530 -25.64 29.88 23.37
N PRO A 531 -26.79 30.43 23.79
CA PRO A 531 -27.59 29.86 24.87
C PRO A 531 -27.93 28.39 24.62
N LYS A 532 -27.97 27.57 25.68
CA LYS A 532 -28.30 26.14 25.59
C LYS A 532 -29.82 25.94 25.49
N LYS A 533 -30.25 25.08 24.57
CA LYS A 533 -31.67 24.77 24.40
C LYS A 533 -32.25 24.07 25.63
N PRO A 534 -33.37 24.55 26.19
CA PRO A 534 -34.06 23.88 27.28
C PRO A 534 -34.70 22.57 26.78
N PRO A 535 -35.03 21.64 27.69
CA PRO A 535 -35.71 20.41 27.33
C PRO A 535 -37.04 20.65 26.60
N VAL A 536 -37.40 19.73 25.70
CA VAL A 536 -38.57 19.88 24.81
C VAL A 536 -39.83 19.17 25.33
N SER A 537 -39.72 18.46 26.46
CA SER A 537 -40.80 17.68 27.05
C SER A 537 -40.74 17.71 28.56
N GLY A 538 -41.91 17.74 29.22
CA GLY A 538 -42.01 17.71 30.68
C GLY A 538 -41.32 16.49 31.31
N TYR A 539 -41.29 15.35 30.59
CA TYR A 539 -40.55 14.17 31.02
C TYR A 539 -39.03 14.41 31.05
N GLN A 540 -38.52 15.14 30.06
CA GLN A 540 -37.08 15.44 29.99
C GLN A 540 -36.67 16.40 31.11
N MET A 541 -37.48 17.41 31.42
CA MET A 541 -37.27 18.29 32.58
C MET A 541 -37.23 17.49 33.88
N PHE A 542 -38.23 16.65 34.10
CA PHE A 542 -38.29 15.79 35.28
C PHE A 542 -37.09 14.85 35.38
N SER A 543 -36.66 14.27 34.26
CA SER A 543 -35.48 13.41 34.22
C SER A 543 -34.19 14.17 34.51
N GLN A 544 -34.06 15.40 34.02
CA GLN A 544 -32.89 16.24 34.23
C GLN A 544 -32.78 16.67 35.69
N GLU A 545 -33.89 17.07 36.30
CA GLU A 545 -33.95 17.41 37.71
C GLU A 545 -33.54 16.22 38.59
N LEU A 546 -34.11 15.03 38.37
CA LEU A 546 -33.76 13.84 39.13
C LEU A 546 -32.32 13.34 38.92
N LEU A 547 -31.72 13.63 37.76
CA LEU A 547 -30.31 13.33 37.51
C LEU A 547 -29.36 14.38 38.12
N THR A 548 -29.83 15.61 38.32
CA THR A 548 -29.02 16.73 38.83
C THR A 548 -29.09 16.81 40.36
N ASN A 549 -30.21 16.44 40.96
CA ASN A 549 -30.42 16.45 42.42
C ASN A 549 -29.61 15.37 43.16
N GLY A 550 -28.90 14.50 42.44
CA GLY A 550 -27.93 13.55 42.99
C GLY A 550 -28.52 12.34 43.73
N GLU A 551 -29.83 12.31 44.00
CA GLU A 551 -30.53 11.23 44.71
C GLU A 551 -30.32 9.85 44.09
N LEU A 552 -30.11 9.77 42.77
CA LEU A 552 -30.00 8.52 42.03
C LEU A 552 -28.56 8.12 41.71
N ASN A 553 -27.55 8.86 42.18
CA ASN A 553 -26.13 8.67 41.80
C ASN A 553 -25.52 7.32 42.20
N HIS A 554 -26.17 6.55 43.06
CA HIS A 554 -25.75 5.20 43.46
C HIS A 554 -26.13 4.11 42.45
N PHE A 555 -26.99 4.44 41.47
CA PHE A 555 -27.39 3.55 40.38
C PHE A 555 -26.62 3.86 39.09
N SER A 556 -26.39 2.85 38.25
CA SER A 556 -25.81 3.05 36.91
C SER A 556 -26.75 3.91 36.05
N LEU A 557 -26.23 4.65 35.04
CA LEU A 557 -27.06 5.53 34.20
C LEU A 557 -28.28 4.80 33.58
N LYS A 558 -28.12 3.52 33.23
CA LYS A 558 -29.21 2.69 32.71
C LYS A 558 -30.29 2.43 33.75
N GLU A 559 -29.90 2.13 34.99
CA GLU A 559 -30.83 1.94 36.12
C GLU A 559 -31.49 3.25 36.54
N ARG A 560 -30.75 4.36 36.53
CA ARG A 560 -31.29 5.71 36.77
C ARG A 560 -32.42 6.04 35.81
N MET A 561 -32.23 5.78 34.51
CA MET A 561 -33.27 6.05 33.49
C MET A 561 -34.52 5.17 33.68
N VAL A 562 -34.35 3.90 34.07
CA VAL A 562 -35.48 3.01 34.37
C VAL A 562 -36.26 3.49 35.59
N GLU A 563 -35.56 3.91 36.65
CA GLU A 563 -36.19 4.40 37.87
C GLU A 563 -36.91 5.74 37.66
N ILE A 564 -36.30 6.66 36.90
CA ILE A 564 -36.93 7.93 36.48
C ILE A 564 -38.20 7.65 35.66
N GLY A 565 -38.15 6.68 34.73
CA GLY A 565 -39.32 6.25 33.97
C GLY A 565 -40.47 5.75 34.87
N LYS A 566 -40.15 4.93 35.87
CA LYS A 566 -41.13 4.44 36.86
C LYS A 566 -41.73 5.59 37.67
N ARG A 567 -40.90 6.52 38.17
CA ARG A 567 -41.35 7.67 38.95
C ARG A 567 -42.23 8.61 38.12
N TRP A 568 -41.88 8.84 36.84
CA TRP A 568 -42.70 9.64 35.93
C TRP A 568 -44.08 9.03 35.69
N GLN A 569 -44.17 7.71 35.52
CA GLN A 569 -45.47 7.05 35.35
C GLN A 569 -46.36 7.17 36.59
N LYS A 570 -45.76 7.14 37.79
CA LYS A 570 -46.46 7.33 39.08
C LYS A 570 -46.92 8.77 39.35
N LEU A 571 -46.40 9.77 38.63
CA LEU A 571 -46.84 11.16 38.81
C LEU A 571 -48.28 11.36 38.35
N SER A 572 -49.03 12.14 39.12
CA SER A 572 -50.37 12.59 38.73
C SER A 572 -50.33 13.49 37.50
N GLN A 573 -51.44 13.58 36.77
CA GLN A 573 -51.54 14.46 35.59
C GLN A 573 -51.22 15.92 35.96
N SER A 574 -51.69 16.38 37.12
CA SER A 574 -51.38 17.73 37.64
C SER A 574 -49.88 18.01 37.82
N GLN A 575 -49.10 17.01 38.25
CA GLN A 575 -47.65 17.14 38.40
C GLN A 575 -46.95 17.10 37.04
N LYS A 576 -47.41 16.26 36.12
CA LYS A 576 -46.91 16.25 34.73
C LYS A 576 -47.17 17.59 34.03
N ASP A 577 -48.32 18.22 34.29
CA ASP A 577 -48.68 19.53 33.76
C ASP A 577 -47.82 20.65 34.37
N LYS A 578 -47.38 20.54 35.63
CA LYS A 578 -46.39 21.47 36.21
C LYS A 578 -45.06 21.42 35.46
N TYR A 579 -44.55 20.22 35.17
CA TYR A 579 -43.32 20.08 34.36
C TYR A 579 -43.49 20.56 32.93
N LYS A 580 -44.68 20.40 32.35
CA LYS A 580 -45.01 20.97 31.05
C LYS A 580 -44.97 22.51 31.08
N LYS A 581 -45.53 23.14 32.11
CA LYS A 581 -45.47 24.60 32.29
C LYS A 581 -44.03 25.09 32.49
N LEU A 582 -43.23 24.40 33.30
CA LEU A 582 -41.80 24.70 33.49
C LEU A 582 -41.00 24.60 32.19
N VAL A 583 -41.34 23.64 31.32
CA VAL A 583 -40.75 23.55 29.97
C VAL A 583 -41.14 24.77 29.13
N GLU A 584 -42.42 25.15 29.12
CA GLU A 584 -42.92 26.28 28.36
C GLU A 584 -42.27 27.60 28.83
N GLU A 585 -42.14 27.79 30.14
CA GLU A 585 -41.46 28.93 30.75
C GLU A 585 -39.97 29.01 30.36
N GLN A 586 -39.22 27.92 30.54
CA GLN A 586 -37.82 27.90 30.11
C GLN A 586 -37.64 28.06 28.59
N GLN A 587 -38.61 27.61 27.78
CA GLN A 587 -38.58 27.87 26.33
C GLN A 587 -38.80 29.34 26.00
N VAL A 588 -39.64 30.04 26.76
CA VAL A 588 -39.83 31.49 26.63
C VAL A 588 -38.56 32.24 27.05
N GLU A 589 -37.99 31.89 28.21
CA GLU A 589 -36.72 32.48 28.68
C GLU A 589 -35.58 32.26 27.69
N TYR A 590 -35.41 31.02 27.22
CA TYR A 590 -34.41 30.69 26.20
C TYR A 590 -34.60 31.49 24.91
N LYS A 591 -35.84 31.71 24.49
CA LYS A 591 -36.11 32.51 23.29
C LYS A 591 -35.70 33.97 23.50
N VAL A 592 -35.98 34.54 24.67
CA VAL A 592 -35.56 35.90 25.02
C VAL A 592 -34.03 35.99 25.09
N GLU A 593 -33.38 35.02 25.74
CA GLU A 593 -31.92 34.95 25.87
C GLU A 593 -31.23 34.79 24.50
N LEU A 594 -31.80 33.95 23.63
CA LEU A 594 -31.32 33.77 22.26
C LEU A 594 -31.48 35.06 21.44
N GLU A 595 -32.62 35.75 21.57
CA GLU A 595 -32.84 37.04 20.89
C GLU A 595 -31.89 38.13 21.40
N ALA A 596 -31.59 38.16 22.71
CA ALA A 596 -30.62 39.07 23.30
C ALA A 596 -29.20 38.77 22.81
N TRP A 597 -28.81 37.49 22.77
CA TRP A 597 -27.51 37.05 22.27
C TRP A 597 -27.34 37.33 20.77
N VAL A 598 -28.36 37.10 19.95
CA VAL A 598 -28.33 37.46 18.52
C VAL A 598 -28.18 38.98 18.32
N LYS A 599 -28.68 39.80 19.26
CA LYS A 599 -28.52 41.26 19.23
C LYS A 599 -27.14 41.72 19.73
N SER A 600 -26.46 40.95 20.57
CA SER A 600 -25.10 41.28 21.05
C SER A 600 -23.99 40.88 20.08
N LEU A 601 -24.29 40.06 19.06
CA LEU A 601 -23.37 39.73 17.98
C LEU A 601 -23.09 40.93 17.06
N SER A 602 -21.91 40.92 16.42
CA SER A 602 -21.55 41.92 15.40
C SER A 602 -22.54 41.90 14.22
N PRO A 603 -22.71 43.00 13.47
CA PRO A 603 -23.60 43.03 12.31
C PRO A 603 -23.27 41.96 11.25
N GLN A 604 -21.99 41.61 11.10
CA GLN A 604 -21.50 40.58 10.19
C GLN A 604 -21.85 39.18 10.70
N ASP A 605 -21.59 38.88 11.98
CA ASP A 605 -21.92 37.58 12.59
C ASP A 605 -23.43 37.33 12.69
N ARG A 606 -24.21 38.39 12.92
CA ARG A 606 -25.68 38.34 12.93
C ARG A 606 -26.25 37.97 11.56
N ALA A 607 -25.65 38.46 10.47
CA ALA A 607 -26.03 38.11 9.11
C ALA A 607 -25.74 36.62 8.81
N VAL A 608 -24.53 36.15 9.18
CA VAL A 608 -24.13 34.75 9.05
C VAL A 608 -25.02 33.82 9.89
N TYR A 609 -25.35 34.20 11.13
CA TYR A 609 -26.26 33.43 11.99
C TYR A 609 -27.68 33.33 11.41
N LYS A 610 -28.19 34.43 10.83
CA LYS A 610 -29.52 34.46 10.20
C LYS A 610 -29.60 33.59 8.93
N GLU A 611 -28.54 33.57 8.14
CA GLU A 611 -28.42 32.72 6.95
C GLU A 611 -28.29 31.23 7.34
N PHE A 612 -27.50 30.93 8.37
CA PHE A 612 -27.33 29.57 8.87
C PHE A 612 -28.62 29.01 9.51
N SER A 613 -29.30 29.79 10.36
CA SER A 613 -30.54 29.40 11.04
C SER A 613 -31.73 29.22 10.08
N SER A 614 -31.83 30.04 9.03
CA SER A 614 -32.84 29.90 7.98
C SER A 614 -32.60 28.68 7.08
N SER A 615 -31.34 28.37 6.76
CA SER A 615 -30.94 27.17 6.01
C SER A 615 -31.30 25.87 6.75
N LYS A 616 -31.14 25.85 8.09
CA LYS A 616 -31.49 24.70 8.94
C LYS A 616 -33.01 24.44 9.02
N ARG A 617 -33.85 25.48 8.90
CA ARG A 617 -35.32 25.33 8.81
C ARG A 617 -35.76 24.78 7.44
N ARG A 618 -35.02 25.12 6.39
CA ARG A 618 -35.28 24.68 5.01
C ARG A 618 -34.87 23.21 4.77
N SER A 619 -33.85 22.70 5.48
CA SER A 619 -33.46 21.28 5.40
C SER A 619 -34.41 20.34 6.14
N ASN A 620 -35.16 20.82 7.15
CA ASN A 620 -36.03 19.98 7.97
C ASN A 620 -37.47 19.84 7.42
N THR A 621 -37.81 20.54 6.33
CA THR A 621 -39.15 20.55 5.72
C THR A 621 -39.28 19.67 4.46
N LYS A 622 -38.24 18.93 4.08
CA LYS A 622 -38.30 17.98 2.95
C LYS A 622 -38.37 16.52 3.42
N ALA A 623 -39.42 16.21 4.20
CA ALA A 623 -39.89 14.85 4.47
C ALA A 623 -41.32 14.83 5.04
N ARG A 624 -42.33 15.16 4.21
CA ARG A 624 -43.68 14.52 4.18
C ARG A 624 -44.59 15.27 3.19
N SER A 625 -44.84 14.60 2.07
CA SER A 625 -46.01 14.66 1.17
C SER A 625 -47.02 15.80 1.37
N SER A 626 -47.25 16.59 0.31
CA SER A 626 -48.48 17.36 0.17
C SER A 626 -49.40 16.69 -0.85
N PRO A 627 -50.67 16.39 -0.50
CA PRO A 627 -51.67 15.86 -1.40
C PRO A 627 -52.32 16.97 -2.25
N VAL A 628 -52.75 16.61 -3.45
CA VAL A 628 -53.51 17.47 -4.37
C VAL A 628 -54.90 17.76 -3.80
N ALA A 629 -55.24 19.05 -3.70
CA ALA A 629 -56.59 19.52 -3.40
C ALA A 629 -57.38 19.74 -4.70
N LYS A 630 -58.62 19.22 -4.74
CA LYS A 630 -59.72 19.76 -5.55
C LYS A 630 -60.92 20.01 -4.63
N VAL A 631 -61.67 21.04 -5.00
CA VAL A 631 -62.50 21.92 -4.19
C VAL A 631 -63.96 21.45 -4.09
N ARG A 632 -64.49 21.49 -2.85
CA ARG A 632 -65.83 21.94 -2.35
C ARG A 632 -67.11 21.63 -3.15
N VAL A 633 -68.16 21.21 -2.44
CA VAL A 633 -69.49 21.87 -2.30
C VAL A 633 -70.25 21.26 -1.11
N THR A 634 -71.30 21.96 -0.68
CA THR A 634 -71.83 22.28 0.66
C THR A 634 -72.94 21.38 1.25
N ALA A 635 -73.24 21.65 2.54
CA ALA A 635 -74.56 21.54 3.22
C ALA A 635 -75.04 20.12 3.60
N LYS A 636 -75.96 19.88 4.55
CA LYS A 636 -76.51 20.53 5.75
C LYS A 636 -77.57 19.52 6.25
N GLU A 637 -77.58 19.24 7.56
CA GLU A 637 -78.71 18.77 8.40
C GLU A 637 -79.55 17.50 8.11
N LYS A 638 -79.82 16.81 9.25
CA LYS A 638 -81.11 16.27 9.74
C LYS A 638 -81.74 15.02 9.10
N ALA A 639 -81.83 13.94 9.91
CA ALA A 639 -82.93 13.67 10.86
C ALA A 639 -83.42 12.21 10.89
N SER A 640 -83.72 11.79 12.13
CA SER A 640 -84.81 10.90 12.55
C SER A 640 -85.04 9.56 11.83
N GLY A 641 -84.59 8.49 12.51
CA GLY A 641 -85.43 7.44 13.08
C GLY A 641 -86.57 6.82 12.26
N SER A 642 -86.54 5.49 12.12
CA SER A 642 -87.53 4.54 12.70
C SER A 642 -87.31 3.13 12.13
N ARG A 643 -87.19 2.14 13.02
CA ARG A 643 -87.41 0.68 12.77
C ARG A 643 -88.93 0.46 12.52
N PRO A 644 -89.46 -0.75 12.17
CA PRO A 644 -88.95 -2.10 12.46
C PRO A 644 -89.24 -3.22 11.40
N VAL A 645 -88.81 -4.45 11.76
CA VAL A 645 -89.50 -5.76 11.66
C VAL A 645 -88.66 -6.87 10.97
N ALA A 646 -88.48 -7.97 11.72
CA ALA A 646 -87.74 -9.21 11.41
C ALA A 646 -88.67 -10.27 10.76
N PRO A 647 -88.22 -11.48 10.37
CA PRO A 647 -87.89 -12.58 11.32
C PRO A 647 -86.69 -13.47 10.88
N GLY A 648 -85.86 -14.01 11.79
CA GLY A 648 -86.00 -15.33 12.44
C GLY A 648 -84.80 -16.24 12.04
N VAL A 649 -84.24 -17.22 12.77
CA VAL A 649 -84.51 -17.92 14.05
C VAL A 649 -83.23 -18.76 14.40
N ASN A 650 -82.96 -18.92 15.71
CA ASN A 650 -82.21 -19.97 16.46
C ASN A 650 -80.67 -20.14 16.38
N VAL A 651 -79.92 -19.91 17.48
CA VAL A 651 -79.66 -20.71 18.74
C VAL A 651 -78.50 -21.69 18.52
N GLY A 652 -77.42 -21.77 19.31
CA GLY A 652 -77.01 -21.12 20.56
C GLY A 652 -76.24 -22.14 21.43
N LYS A 653 -75.15 -21.72 22.10
CA LYS A 653 -74.73 -22.04 23.49
C LYS A 653 -73.20 -21.97 23.71
N ARG A 654 -72.88 -21.85 24.99
CA ARG A 654 -71.78 -21.16 25.66
C ARG A 654 -70.82 -22.16 26.33
N ALA A 655 -69.60 -21.68 26.63
CA ALA A 655 -68.86 -21.85 27.90
C ALA A 655 -67.55 -22.68 27.92
N MET A 656 -66.45 -21.98 28.26
CA MET A 656 -65.48 -22.20 29.35
C MET A 656 -64.72 -23.54 29.55
N ALA A 657 -63.42 -23.33 29.82
CA ALA A 657 -62.59 -23.92 30.88
C ALA A 657 -61.47 -24.93 30.50
N TYR A 658 -60.39 -24.77 31.28
CA TYR A 658 -59.06 -25.38 31.24
C TYR A 658 -59.00 -26.86 31.65
N ARG A 659 -57.89 -27.57 31.36
CA ARG A 659 -56.92 -28.20 32.33
C ARG A 659 -55.89 -29.11 31.62
N ALA A 660 -54.79 -29.33 32.33
CA ALA A 660 -53.47 -29.87 31.99
C ALA A 660 -53.25 -31.41 32.08
N LYS A 661 -52.01 -31.81 31.73
CA LYS A 661 -51.22 -33.05 32.04
C LYS A 661 -51.51 -34.25 31.09
N GLN A 662 -50.62 -35.21 30.77
CA GLN A 662 -49.46 -35.80 31.47
C GLN A 662 -48.61 -36.73 30.55
N ASP A 663 -47.45 -37.19 31.06
CA ASP A 663 -46.42 -38.14 30.58
C ASP A 663 -46.86 -39.52 30.03
N VAL A 664 -45.97 -40.29 29.35
CA VAL A 664 -45.19 -41.46 29.89
C VAL A 664 -44.41 -42.29 28.83
N SER A 665 -43.28 -42.87 29.29
CA SER A 665 -42.70 -44.22 29.00
C SER A 665 -41.62 -44.44 27.90
N ASP A 666 -40.36 -44.38 28.32
CA ASP A 666 -39.37 -45.47 28.56
C ASP A 666 -39.39 -46.80 27.76
N SER A 667 -38.20 -47.25 27.28
CA SER A 667 -37.76 -48.67 27.20
C SER A 667 -36.27 -48.82 26.77
N ASP A 668 -35.64 -49.82 27.41
CA ASP A 668 -34.24 -50.15 27.66
C ASP A 668 -33.43 -50.94 26.59
N SER A 669 -32.12 -51.09 26.90
CA SER A 669 -31.22 -52.26 26.71
C SER A 669 -30.23 -52.41 25.51
N ASP A 670 -28.94 -52.30 25.89
CA ASP A 670 -27.86 -53.32 25.87
C ASP A 670 -27.01 -53.67 24.61
N GLU A 671 -25.70 -53.39 24.77
CA GLU A 671 -24.57 -54.35 24.79
C GLU A 671 -23.55 -54.54 23.61
N LYS A 672 -22.25 -54.53 24.02
CA LYS A 672 -21.09 -55.40 23.64
C LYS A 672 -19.99 -54.96 22.63
N SER A 673 -18.76 -54.86 23.19
CA SER A 673 -17.50 -55.55 22.79
C SER A 673 -16.37 -54.83 22.02
N ASP A 674 -15.27 -54.59 22.76
CA ASP A 674 -13.84 -54.99 22.57
C ASP A 674 -13.20 -55.23 21.19
N SER A 675 -12.04 -54.59 20.93
CA SER A 675 -10.69 -55.22 21.09
C SER A 675 -9.56 -54.56 20.25
N SER A 676 -8.34 -54.61 20.83
CA SER A 676 -7.01 -54.91 20.26
C SER A 676 -6.21 -53.94 19.34
N ASP A 677 -5.18 -53.31 19.94
CA ASP A 677 -3.74 -53.68 19.88
C ASP A 677 -2.74 -53.13 18.80
N SER A 678 -1.55 -52.84 19.35
CA SER A 678 -0.17 -52.92 18.81
C SER A 678 0.47 -51.79 17.95
N ASP A 679 1.33 -51.04 18.66
CA ASP A 679 2.79 -50.86 18.49
C ASP A 679 3.48 -50.15 17.30
N ASP A 680 4.53 -49.45 17.75
CA ASP A 680 5.88 -49.26 17.21
C ASP A 680 6.32 -47.90 16.65
N ASP A 681 7.44 -47.50 17.24
CA ASP A 681 8.26 -46.30 17.10
C ASP A 681 8.95 -46.20 15.74
N ASP A 682 9.32 -44.98 15.31
CA ASP A 682 10.74 -44.70 15.07
C ASP A 682 11.03 -43.19 14.95
N GLU A 683 12.16 -42.83 15.57
CA GLU A 683 12.79 -41.52 15.58
C GLU A 683 13.53 -41.26 14.25
N THR A 684 13.76 -39.98 13.92
CA THR A 684 15.10 -39.43 13.56
C THR A 684 15.02 -38.11 12.78
N SER A 685 15.49 -37.07 13.48
CA SER A 685 16.23 -35.86 13.10
C SER A 685 16.49 -35.47 11.63
N GLY A 686 16.38 -34.15 11.36
CA GLY A 686 17.37 -33.42 10.56
C GLY A 686 16.84 -32.28 9.68
N SER A 687 16.54 -31.10 10.23
CA SER A 687 16.22 -29.90 9.44
C SER A 687 17.35 -28.87 9.53
N THR A 688 18.04 -28.65 8.41
CA THR A 688 19.00 -27.55 8.21
C THR A 688 18.32 -26.42 7.46
N ASP A 689 18.17 -25.28 8.14
CA ASP A 689 17.64 -24.02 7.61
C ASP A 689 18.78 -23.27 6.88
N SER A 690 18.51 -22.71 5.70
CA SER A 690 19.48 -21.92 4.92
C SER A 690 18.75 -20.71 4.33
N GLU A 691 19.16 -19.55 4.83
CA GLU A 691 18.65 -18.22 4.49
C GLU A 691 19.32 -17.74 3.18
N ASP A 692 18.50 -17.44 2.16
CA ASP A 692 18.92 -16.81 0.90
C ASP A 692 18.72 -15.28 0.99
N GLU A 693 19.81 -14.51 0.85
CA GLU A 693 19.79 -13.05 0.62
C GLU A 693 20.10 -12.72 -0.85
N ASP A 694 19.17 -12.03 -1.52
CA ASP A 694 19.27 -11.55 -2.90
C ASP A 694 20.10 -10.25 -3.01
N GLU A 695 21.27 -10.31 -3.67
CA GLU A 695 22.06 -9.14 -4.09
C GLU A 695 21.73 -8.74 -5.55
N ASN A 696 21.11 -7.57 -5.75
CA ASN A 696 21.02 -6.90 -7.06
C ASN A 696 22.18 -5.89 -7.21
N GLU A 697 23.11 -6.16 -8.12
CA GLU A 697 24.16 -5.23 -8.55
C GLU A 697 23.65 -4.39 -9.74
N GLU A 698 23.42 -3.09 -9.53
CA GLU A 698 23.33 -2.08 -10.60
C GLU A 698 24.69 -1.39 -10.75
N ASP A 699 25.29 -1.55 -11.94
CA ASP A 699 26.59 -1.04 -12.36
C ASP A 699 26.37 0.28 -13.13
N ASP A 700 26.48 1.42 -12.42
CA ASP A 700 26.56 2.76 -13.02
C ASP A 700 28.01 3.26 -12.93
N GLU A 701 28.74 3.21 -14.04
CA GLU A 701 30.00 3.94 -14.21
C GLU A 701 29.76 5.17 -15.08
N ASP A 702 29.63 6.32 -14.42
CA ASP A 702 29.62 7.65 -15.02
C ASP A 702 30.99 8.00 -15.60
N GLN A 703 30.97 8.47 -16.85
CA GLN A 703 32.11 9.04 -17.58
C GLN A 703 32.39 10.45 -17.05
N THR A 704 33.58 10.69 -16.50
CA THR A 704 34.07 12.05 -16.25
C THR A 704 34.89 12.51 -17.44
N SER A 705 34.32 13.39 -18.26
CA SER A 705 35.05 14.22 -19.21
C SER A 705 35.76 15.33 -18.44
N SER A 706 37.08 15.42 -18.59
CA SER A 706 37.91 16.47 -18.02
C SER A 706 37.98 17.62 -19.02
N GLU A 707 37.29 18.71 -18.74
CA GLU A 707 37.51 19.99 -19.43
C GLU A 707 38.68 20.71 -18.75
N GLU A 708 39.76 20.90 -19.48
CA GLU A 708 40.92 21.65 -19.04
C GLU A 708 40.68 23.15 -19.34
N SER A 709 40.40 23.94 -18.30
CA SER A 709 40.46 25.40 -18.38
C SER A 709 41.77 25.87 -17.78
N SER A 710 42.60 26.47 -18.63
CA SER A 710 43.89 27.05 -18.32
C SER A 710 43.67 28.51 -17.92
N ASP A 711 43.95 28.85 -16.67
CA ASP A 711 44.13 30.24 -16.25
C ASP A 711 45.55 30.43 -15.72
N LEU A 712 46.23 31.34 -16.41
CA LEU A 712 47.58 31.83 -16.22
C LEU A 712 47.64 32.71 -14.96
N VAL A 713 48.69 32.53 -14.17
CA VAL A 713 49.10 33.49 -13.13
C VAL A 713 50.52 33.93 -13.46
N SER A 714 50.73 35.23 -13.67
CA SER A 714 51.92 35.95 -13.22
C SER A 714 51.71 37.46 -13.31
N ASP A 715 51.97 38.08 -12.17
CA ASP A 715 52.21 39.51 -11.84
C ASP A 715 51.13 40.55 -12.14
#